data_AF-A0A941SBN9-F1
#
_entry.id   AF-A0A941SBN9-F1
#
_cell.length_a   1.000
_cell.length_b   1.000
_cell.length_c   1.000
_cell.angle_alpha   90.00
_cell.angle_beta   90.00
_cell.angle_gamma   90.00
#
_symmetry.space_group_name_H-M   'P 1'
#
loop_
_entity.id
_entity.type
_entity.pdbx_description
1 polymer ?
#
loop_
_entity_poly.entity_id
_entity_poly.type
_entity_poly.pdbx_seq_one_letter_code
_entity_poly.pdbx_strand_id
1 'polypeptide(L)'
;MNNQDFIALIVEDFYENPQIKTSDEFLALLKDKYQDNRALKPFLDKLIADAKEDKYGTFTIILEQEPANLEFKFKKPSAYGGPKTEQYLDRIDLKVQAAIAYVNQQKKLSKADKEKKIAEIMRLKEYFKNKINSECYLDPKMLKHLKNNGEKAKAHFDKQHALAKKYLSVFMDVLVEKTEPDLKPKQVKELLYQHERIIMSDLKRPIRVNARAITLGTTRYYHIDTVKPVNPQRTVSSAKKDEAGVANWLQTSTIVLDQKYHVIDQRETYRSASIVPHEILKKGRLSKALAMDTARRNLVEHIIPALAEKLLHQDAQAKDPLVINYEMLTLLSPVHKMLDIALDPDLGQFEAIRKAFQHYEGRTFDINVNGKIRQVTFNGIYHNYGVNIARKIGYATKRTNQKAYNEIIERSVNVLNAMLPDLEKDKPFHDFIKNMIIKPLTSPPFTVSDELTDSEKKQLIDLKKYNSILRQKGGIYDQMDANSASFTKEEHRQLLSLNAKKNDKIPLTKDEIEQFKKLTSKFNKIKEKNLKLNRKAGGLETKIREIHAATAKARQKNFMAKAQSIEKYIVVIEKNGTEEQKEIAAHLRALLEFNKLIVAGVDVLYGSQDDKNTRNYEIQCYIERLNKLCGWDFHLTCKSGKDRTNAAIEKQHAKALISMHEQRVVQGQDEEKDLKKLERELFLKGYEQGPGNDICGDNMKPGAQQISHSDFTSESSFALYATKKVSSLQKGIDKLPEVEDEEKEIIVREYTKFTQTPQVKIGAHRVSVLHQYPQSQGEVEGRQASKTMDTRSDPKSKNRH
;
A
#
# COMPACT_ATOMS: atom_id res chain seq x y z
N MET A 1 10.89 -27.09 10.69
CA MET A 1 11.30 -25.77 10.16
C MET A 1 10.07 -24.87 10.11
N ASN A 2 10.17 -23.62 10.56
CA ASN A 2 9.06 -22.67 10.44
C ASN A 2 9.09 -21.95 9.07
N ASN A 3 8.02 -21.23 8.71
CA ASN A 3 7.96 -20.55 7.41
C ASN A 3 8.99 -19.40 7.26
N GLN A 4 9.40 -18.75 8.34
CA GLN A 4 10.40 -17.67 8.30
C GLN A 4 11.80 -18.21 8.01
N ASP A 5 12.19 -19.30 8.67
CA ASP A 5 13.46 -19.99 8.39
C ASP A 5 13.49 -20.42 6.92
N PHE A 6 12.37 -20.97 6.42
CA PHE A 6 12.26 -21.42 5.04
C PHE A 6 12.33 -20.26 4.04
N ILE A 7 11.70 -19.12 4.36
CA ILE A 7 11.81 -17.90 3.56
C ILE A 7 13.25 -17.41 3.47
N ALA A 8 13.96 -17.34 4.61
CA ALA A 8 15.34 -16.90 4.65
C ALA A 8 16.23 -17.80 3.78
N LEU A 9 16.11 -19.14 3.93
CA LEU A 9 16.85 -20.12 3.15
C LEU A 9 16.62 -19.98 1.65
N ILE A 10 15.36 -19.88 1.20
CA ILE A 10 15.05 -19.75 -0.23
C ILE A 10 15.59 -18.42 -0.79
N VAL A 11 15.52 -17.33 -0.03
CA VAL A 11 16.06 -16.03 -0.45
C VAL A 11 17.58 -16.08 -0.58
N GLU A 12 18.26 -16.68 0.39
CA GLU A 12 19.72 -16.90 0.38
C GLU A 12 20.13 -17.69 -0.87
N ASP A 13 19.53 -18.86 -1.09
CA ASP A 13 19.84 -19.71 -2.22
C ASP A 13 19.65 -19.01 -3.57
N PHE A 14 18.59 -18.19 -3.71
CA PHE A 14 18.36 -17.46 -4.96
C PHE A 14 19.48 -16.45 -5.24
N TYR A 15 19.89 -15.67 -4.23
CA TYR A 15 20.87 -14.59 -4.43
C TYR A 15 22.34 -15.05 -4.40
N GLU A 16 22.63 -16.22 -3.84
CA GLU A 16 23.93 -16.89 -3.99
C GLU A 16 24.15 -17.48 -5.38
N ASN A 17 23.09 -17.65 -6.16
CA ASN A 17 23.15 -18.29 -7.48
C ASN A 17 22.77 -17.31 -8.62
N PRO A 18 23.57 -16.27 -8.88
CA PRO A 18 23.25 -15.23 -9.86
C PRO A 18 23.10 -15.76 -11.30
N GLN A 19 23.62 -16.95 -11.60
CA GLN A 19 23.55 -17.63 -12.88
C GLN A 19 22.14 -18.13 -13.26
N ILE A 20 21.24 -18.36 -12.29
CA ILE A 20 19.88 -18.88 -12.52
C ILE A 20 19.12 -18.02 -13.53
N LYS A 21 18.59 -18.60 -14.61
CA LYS A 21 17.90 -17.85 -15.68
C LYS A 21 16.39 -18.06 -15.69
N THR A 22 15.87 -19.11 -15.07
CA THR A 22 14.43 -19.39 -14.98
C THR A 22 14.00 -19.83 -13.57
N SER A 23 12.70 -19.75 -13.28
CA SER A 23 12.10 -20.23 -12.04
C SER A 23 12.18 -21.76 -11.95
N ASP A 24 12.10 -22.46 -13.09
CA ASP A 24 12.29 -23.91 -13.18
C ASP A 24 13.72 -24.33 -12.84
N GLU A 25 14.73 -23.61 -13.35
CA GLU A 25 16.13 -23.86 -13.02
C GLU A 25 16.38 -23.70 -11.51
N PHE A 26 15.78 -22.68 -10.89
CA PHE A 26 15.89 -22.49 -9.44
C PHE A 26 15.20 -23.62 -8.65
N LEU A 27 14.00 -24.02 -9.07
CA LEU A 27 13.28 -25.12 -8.44
C LEU A 27 14.07 -26.44 -8.52
N ALA A 28 14.70 -26.72 -9.67
CA ALA A 28 15.55 -27.88 -9.84
C ALA A 28 16.78 -27.84 -8.91
N LEU A 29 17.44 -26.69 -8.81
CA LEU A 29 18.56 -26.48 -7.88
C LEU A 29 18.15 -26.76 -6.44
N LEU A 30 17.02 -26.22 -5.98
CA LEU A 30 16.53 -26.42 -4.62
C LEU A 30 16.22 -27.90 -4.34
N LYS A 31 15.57 -28.58 -5.30
CA LYS A 31 15.24 -30.00 -5.17
C LYS A 31 16.49 -30.86 -5.11
N ASP A 32 17.51 -30.56 -5.91
CA ASP A 32 18.77 -31.31 -5.92
C ASP A 32 19.61 -31.03 -4.66
N LYS A 33 19.79 -29.76 -4.28
CA LYS A 33 20.58 -29.35 -3.10
C LYS A 33 20.03 -29.93 -1.79
N TYR A 34 18.72 -30.10 -1.69
CA TYR A 34 18.05 -30.51 -0.44
C TYR A 34 17.29 -31.84 -0.55
N GLN A 35 17.54 -32.66 -1.56
CA GLN A 35 16.83 -33.94 -1.77
C GLN A 35 16.87 -34.88 -0.55
N ASP A 36 17.99 -34.89 0.17
CA ASP A 36 18.20 -35.74 1.33
C ASP A 36 17.77 -35.09 2.66
N ASN A 37 17.38 -33.81 2.64
CA ASN A 37 16.94 -33.10 3.83
C ASN A 37 15.48 -33.45 4.16
N ARG A 38 15.30 -34.42 5.07
CA ARG A 38 13.98 -34.90 5.53
C ARG A 38 13.06 -33.79 6.05
N ALA A 39 13.60 -32.73 6.63
CA ALA A 39 12.81 -31.61 7.16
C ALA A 39 12.29 -30.68 6.06
N LEU A 40 13.01 -30.56 4.93
CA LEU A 40 12.64 -29.72 3.80
C LEU A 40 11.79 -30.43 2.76
N LYS A 41 11.91 -31.76 2.65
CA LYS A 41 11.20 -32.57 1.66
C LYS A 41 9.69 -32.26 1.54
N PRO A 42 8.91 -32.11 2.64
CA PRO A 42 7.49 -31.77 2.54
C PRO A 42 7.20 -30.40 1.89
N PHE A 43 8.13 -29.45 2.01
CA PHE A 43 8.03 -28.14 1.36
C PHE A 43 8.43 -28.26 -0.12
N LEU A 44 9.57 -28.90 -0.40
CA LEU A 44 10.10 -29.05 -1.76
C LEU A 44 9.15 -29.81 -2.69
N ASP A 45 8.46 -30.84 -2.18
CA ASP A 45 7.48 -31.63 -2.94
C ASP A 45 6.28 -30.79 -3.39
N LYS A 46 5.98 -29.70 -2.68
CA LYS A 46 4.85 -28.78 -2.95
C LYS A 46 5.28 -27.46 -3.59
N LEU A 47 6.57 -27.29 -3.90
CA LEU A 47 7.04 -26.13 -4.66
C LEU A 47 6.79 -26.34 -6.15
N ILE A 48 6.20 -25.32 -6.78
CA ILE A 48 5.99 -25.22 -8.22
C ILE A 48 6.55 -23.90 -8.74
N ALA A 49 7.03 -23.86 -9.98
CA ALA A 49 7.50 -22.65 -10.63
C ALA A 49 6.38 -21.99 -11.45
N ASP A 50 6.33 -20.66 -11.44
CA ASP A 50 5.53 -19.84 -12.37
C ASP A 50 6.47 -18.99 -13.22
N ALA A 51 6.78 -19.50 -14.42
CA ALA A 51 7.73 -18.91 -15.35
C ALA A 51 7.18 -17.71 -16.15
N LYS A 52 5.94 -17.27 -15.87
CA LYS A 52 5.26 -16.21 -16.65
C LYS A 52 6.06 -14.91 -16.73
N GLU A 53 6.82 -14.59 -15.69
CA GLU A 53 7.54 -13.32 -15.58
C GLU A 53 9.07 -13.42 -15.71
N ASP A 54 9.61 -14.64 -15.89
CA ASP A 54 11.07 -14.91 -15.92
C ASP A 54 11.80 -14.05 -16.95
N LYS A 55 11.19 -13.88 -18.14
CA LYS A 55 11.75 -13.07 -19.24
C LYS A 55 11.94 -11.59 -18.90
N TYR A 56 11.26 -11.10 -17.86
CA TYR A 56 11.40 -9.74 -17.32
C TYR A 56 12.31 -9.68 -16.09
N GLY A 57 12.95 -10.80 -15.71
CA GLY A 57 13.84 -10.89 -14.55
C GLY A 57 13.12 -10.96 -13.20
N THR A 58 11.82 -11.31 -13.20
CA THR A 58 11.05 -11.61 -11.98
C THR A 58 10.72 -13.10 -11.95
N PHE A 59 11.15 -13.79 -10.91
CA PHE A 59 11.09 -15.24 -10.76
C PHE A 59 10.05 -15.57 -9.71
N THR A 60 9.16 -16.52 -10.00
CA THR A 60 8.08 -16.88 -9.09
C THR A 60 8.11 -18.37 -8.78
N ILE A 61 8.16 -18.71 -7.49
CA ILE A 61 7.94 -20.07 -6.99
C ILE A 61 6.78 -20.03 -6.01
N ILE A 62 5.90 -21.01 -6.07
CA ILE A 62 4.71 -21.11 -5.22
C ILE A 62 4.83 -22.38 -4.38
N LEU A 63 4.73 -22.22 -3.06
CA LEU A 63 4.50 -23.32 -2.14
C LEU A 63 2.99 -23.50 -1.95
N GLU A 64 2.47 -24.62 -2.44
CA GLU A 64 1.05 -24.97 -2.30
C GLU A 64 0.74 -25.40 -0.86
N GLN A 65 -0.15 -24.68 -0.18
CA GLN A 65 -0.54 -24.96 1.21
C GLN A 65 -1.88 -24.34 1.60
N GLU A 66 -2.47 -24.82 2.69
CA GLU A 66 -3.71 -24.29 3.28
C GLU A 66 -3.40 -23.46 4.56
N PRO A 67 -4.18 -22.41 4.88
CA PRO A 67 -5.37 -21.94 4.18
C PRO A 67 -5.09 -21.10 2.92
N ALA A 68 -3.82 -20.76 2.66
CA ALA A 68 -3.40 -19.95 1.52
C ALA A 68 -1.98 -20.29 1.06
N ASN A 69 -1.77 -20.36 -0.24
CA ASN A 69 -0.46 -20.56 -0.87
C ASN A 69 0.54 -19.49 -0.42
N LEU A 70 1.82 -19.86 -0.38
CA LEU A 70 2.94 -18.93 -0.20
C LEU A 70 3.64 -18.71 -1.53
N GLU A 71 3.51 -17.50 -2.08
CA GLU A 71 4.04 -17.09 -3.37
C GLU A 71 5.34 -16.30 -3.15
N PHE A 72 6.46 -16.87 -3.57
CA PHE A 72 7.77 -16.23 -3.56
C PHE A 72 8.03 -15.52 -4.89
N LYS A 73 8.31 -14.22 -4.83
CA LYS A 73 8.69 -13.39 -5.97
C LYS A 73 10.07 -12.80 -5.78
N PHE A 74 11.03 -13.30 -6.54
CA PHE A 74 12.41 -12.83 -6.54
C PHE A 74 12.67 -11.90 -7.71
N LYS A 75 13.44 -10.82 -7.47
CA LYS A 75 13.79 -9.85 -8.51
C LYS A 75 15.30 -9.78 -8.70
N LYS A 76 15.74 -9.98 -9.93
CA LYS A 76 17.14 -9.67 -10.30
C LYS A 76 17.37 -8.15 -10.36
N PRO A 77 18.60 -7.67 -10.16
CA PRO A 77 18.92 -6.24 -10.25
C PRO A 77 18.51 -5.57 -11.57
N SER A 78 18.50 -6.32 -12.68
CA SER A 78 18.08 -5.85 -14.00
C SER A 78 16.61 -6.11 -14.33
N ALA A 79 15.77 -6.47 -13.34
CA ALA A 79 14.38 -6.80 -13.58
C ALA A 79 13.59 -5.59 -14.10
N TYR A 80 12.71 -5.84 -15.08
CA TYR A 80 11.78 -4.84 -15.58
C TYR A 80 10.51 -4.84 -14.71
N GLY A 81 10.28 -3.73 -14.02
CA GLY A 81 9.15 -3.54 -13.10
C GLY A 81 7.93 -2.84 -13.72
N GLY A 82 7.94 -2.57 -15.02
CA GLY A 82 6.83 -1.92 -15.73
C GLY A 82 5.84 -2.91 -16.36
N PRO A 83 4.87 -2.43 -17.16
CA PRO A 83 3.79 -3.23 -17.72
C PRO A 83 4.30 -4.32 -18.65
N LYS A 84 3.75 -5.52 -18.50
CA LYS A 84 4.13 -6.71 -19.24
C LYS A 84 3.00 -7.08 -20.21
N THR A 85 3.31 -7.67 -21.37
CA THR A 85 2.26 -8.11 -22.33
C THR A 85 1.24 -9.03 -21.67
N GLU A 86 1.72 -9.90 -20.78
CA GLU A 86 0.97 -10.81 -19.93
C GLU A 86 -0.19 -10.14 -19.21
N GLN A 87 -0.05 -8.86 -18.88
CA GLN A 87 -1.03 -8.16 -18.07
C GLN A 87 -2.27 -7.74 -18.86
N TYR A 88 -2.07 -7.38 -20.12
CA TYR A 88 -3.17 -7.14 -21.04
C TYR A 88 -3.94 -8.43 -21.30
N LEU A 89 -3.22 -9.55 -21.42
CA LEU A 89 -3.80 -10.88 -21.61
C LEU A 89 -4.64 -11.32 -20.41
N ASP A 90 -4.13 -11.12 -19.19
CA ASP A 90 -4.88 -11.42 -17.96
C ASP A 90 -6.14 -10.57 -17.80
N ARG A 91 -6.11 -9.32 -18.29
CA ARG A 91 -7.28 -8.44 -18.24
C ARG A 91 -8.39 -8.91 -19.18
N ILE A 92 -8.04 -9.45 -20.37
CA ILE A 92 -9.00 -10.13 -21.24
C ILE A 92 -9.59 -11.35 -20.52
N ASP A 93 -8.74 -12.18 -19.90
CA ASP A 93 -9.18 -13.39 -19.20
C ASP A 93 -10.20 -13.06 -18.09
N LEU A 94 -9.94 -12.03 -17.28
CA LEU A 94 -10.84 -11.61 -16.21
C LEU A 94 -12.19 -11.10 -16.73
N LYS A 95 -12.19 -10.34 -17.82
CA LYS A 95 -13.42 -9.83 -18.45
C LYS A 95 -14.27 -10.93 -19.05
N VAL A 96 -13.63 -11.89 -19.70
CA VAL A 96 -14.30 -13.09 -20.23
C VAL A 96 -14.90 -13.92 -19.11
N GLN A 97 -14.17 -14.13 -18.01
CA GLN A 97 -14.70 -14.84 -16.84
C GLN A 97 -15.94 -14.13 -16.26
N ALA A 98 -15.90 -12.79 -16.16
CA ALA A 98 -17.06 -12.01 -15.71
C ALA A 98 -18.26 -12.12 -16.66
N ALA A 99 -18.04 -12.10 -17.97
CA ALA A 99 -19.09 -12.27 -18.97
C ALA A 99 -19.72 -13.67 -18.92
N ILE A 100 -18.90 -14.71 -18.83
CA ILE A 100 -19.37 -16.09 -18.69
C ILE A 100 -20.19 -16.26 -17.40
N ALA A 101 -19.72 -15.70 -16.28
CA ALA A 101 -20.45 -15.74 -15.01
C ALA A 101 -21.82 -15.06 -15.13
N TYR A 102 -21.90 -13.91 -15.80
CA TYR A 102 -23.15 -13.22 -16.07
C TYR A 102 -24.11 -14.05 -16.95
N VAL A 103 -23.63 -14.57 -18.09
CA VAL A 103 -24.43 -15.41 -19.01
C VAL A 103 -25.00 -16.64 -18.28
N ASN A 104 -24.21 -17.30 -17.44
CA ASN A 104 -24.65 -18.45 -16.66
C ASN A 104 -25.79 -18.11 -15.68
N GLN A 105 -25.80 -16.88 -15.14
CA GLN A 105 -26.85 -16.41 -14.21
C GLN A 105 -28.14 -15.97 -14.90
N GLN A 106 -28.16 -15.81 -16.23
CA GLN A 106 -29.38 -15.45 -16.95
C GLN A 106 -30.39 -16.60 -16.91
N LYS A 107 -31.52 -16.38 -16.22
CA LYS A 107 -32.60 -17.37 -16.10
C LYS A 107 -33.41 -17.56 -17.40
N LYS A 108 -33.37 -16.57 -18.30
CA LYS A 108 -34.14 -16.56 -19.55
C LYS A 108 -33.49 -17.35 -20.69
N LEU A 109 -32.19 -17.64 -20.61
CA LEU A 109 -31.48 -18.41 -21.64
C LEU A 109 -31.56 -19.91 -21.33
N SER A 110 -31.83 -20.70 -22.38
CA SER A 110 -31.70 -22.15 -22.30
C SER A 110 -30.24 -22.58 -22.09
N LYS A 111 -30.01 -23.84 -21.70
CA LYS A 111 -28.64 -24.38 -21.55
C LYS A 111 -27.86 -24.32 -22.88
N ALA A 112 -28.50 -24.68 -23.99
CA ALA A 112 -27.89 -24.65 -25.32
C ALA A 112 -27.51 -23.23 -25.76
N ASP A 113 -28.38 -22.24 -25.49
CA ASP A 113 -28.10 -20.84 -25.82
C ASP A 113 -26.95 -20.28 -24.99
N LYS A 114 -26.85 -20.66 -23.71
CA LYS A 114 -25.71 -20.31 -22.85
C LYS A 114 -24.42 -20.87 -23.40
N GLU A 115 -24.40 -22.16 -23.77
CA GLU A 115 -23.21 -22.82 -24.32
C GLU A 115 -22.75 -22.15 -25.63
N LYS A 116 -23.68 -21.85 -26.55
CA LYS A 116 -23.38 -21.13 -27.79
C LYS A 116 -22.77 -19.75 -27.52
N LYS A 117 -23.39 -18.97 -26.63
CA LYS A 117 -22.93 -17.62 -26.26
C LYS A 117 -21.56 -17.65 -25.58
N ILE A 118 -21.31 -18.62 -24.71
CA ILE A 118 -20.01 -18.83 -24.07
C ILE A 118 -18.95 -19.20 -25.11
N ALA A 119 -19.27 -20.06 -26.09
CA ALA A 119 -18.34 -20.41 -27.15
C ALA A 119 -17.95 -19.19 -28.00
N GLU A 120 -18.90 -18.31 -28.33
CA GLU A 120 -18.64 -17.04 -29.03
C GLU A 120 -17.72 -16.11 -28.19
N ILE A 121 -18.00 -15.96 -26.90
CA ILE A 121 -17.15 -15.17 -25.98
C ILE A 121 -15.72 -15.77 -25.89
N MET A 122 -15.58 -17.10 -25.93
CA MET A 122 -14.28 -17.76 -25.91
C MET A 122 -13.50 -17.59 -27.22
N ARG A 123 -14.18 -17.50 -28.38
CA ARG A 123 -13.53 -17.14 -29.65
C ARG A 123 -13.02 -15.70 -29.64
N LEU A 124 -13.79 -14.78 -29.06
CA LEU A 124 -13.38 -13.39 -28.87
C LEU A 124 -12.09 -13.31 -28.03
N LYS A 125 -12.05 -14.05 -26.93
CA LYS A 125 -10.86 -14.19 -26.06
C LYS A 125 -9.63 -14.62 -26.86
N GLU A 126 -9.75 -15.69 -27.64
CA GLU A 126 -8.66 -16.26 -28.42
C GLU A 126 -8.09 -15.24 -29.42
N TYR A 127 -8.97 -14.62 -30.22
CA TYR A 127 -8.57 -13.64 -31.22
C TYR A 127 -7.80 -12.45 -30.62
N PHE A 128 -8.37 -11.79 -29.61
CA PHE A 128 -7.76 -10.58 -29.04
C PHE A 128 -6.48 -10.88 -28.24
N LYS A 129 -6.38 -12.06 -27.61
CA LYS A 129 -5.12 -12.49 -27.01
C LYS A 129 -4.04 -12.72 -28.07
N ASN A 130 -4.36 -13.35 -29.19
CA ASN A 130 -3.43 -13.57 -30.30
C ASN A 130 -2.94 -12.24 -30.88
N LYS A 131 -3.84 -11.28 -31.12
CA LYS A 131 -3.51 -9.93 -31.62
C LYS A 131 -2.60 -9.16 -30.65
N ILE A 132 -2.93 -9.11 -29.36
CA ILE A 132 -2.09 -8.42 -28.37
C ILE A 132 -0.73 -9.11 -28.23
N ASN A 133 -0.68 -10.44 -28.23
CA ASN A 133 0.57 -11.17 -28.05
C ASN A 133 1.51 -11.05 -29.26
N SER A 134 0.97 -10.93 -30.47
CA SER A 134 1.77 -10.81 -31.70
C SER A 134 2.12 -9.36 -32.05
N GLU A 135 1.15 -8.45 -32.00
CA GLU A 135 1.33 -7.09 -32.51
C GLU A 135 1.68 -6.09 -31.41
N CYS A 136 1.29 -6.33 -30.15
CA CYS A 136 1.52 -5.44 -29.02
C CYS A 136 2.58 -5.97 -28.05
N TYR A 137 3.45 -6.86 -28.52
CA TYR A 137 4.46 -7.48 -27.69
C TYR A 137 5.43 -6.43 -27.13
N LEU A 138 5.56 -6.40 -25.81
CA LEU A 138 6.49 -5.54 -25.10
C LEU A 138 7.81 -6.29 -24.94
N ASP A 139 8.75 -6.07 -25.86
CA ASP A 139 10.00 -6.82 -25.93
C ASP A 139 10.85 -6.61 -24.65
N PRO A 140 11.06 -7.65 -23.83
CA PRO A 140 11.86 -7.55 -22.61
C PRO A 140 13.31 -7.11 -22.89
N LYS A 141 13.89 -7.43 -24.06
CA LYS A 141 15.23 -6.98 -24.45
C LYS A 141 15.25 -5.47 -24.66
N MET A 142 14.28 -4.92 -25.37
CA MET A 142 14.16 -3.48 -25.57
C MET A 142 13.89 -2.74 -24.25
N LEU A 143 13.03 -3.30 -23.40
CA LEU A 143 12.66 -2.69 -22.12
C LEU A 143 13.83 -2.60 -21.13
N LYS A 144 14.82 -3.49 -21.21
CA LYS A 144 16.06 -3.41 -20.42
C LYS A 144 16.87 -2.14 -20.70
N HIS A 145 16.76 -1.58 -21.91
CA HIS A 145 17.49 -0.37 -22.32
C HIS A 145 16.81 0.95 -21.94
N LEU A 146 15.62 0.91 -21.33
CA LEU A 146 14.95 2.10 -20.79
C LEU A 146 15.85 2.87 -19.81
N LYS A 147 16.78 2.19 -19.14
CA LYS A 147 17.70 2.77 -18.16
C LYS A 147 18.96 3.42 -18.71
N ASN A 148 19.36 3.18 -19.97
CA ASN A 148 20.69 3.61 -20.46
C ASN A 148 20.66 4.46 -21.75
N ASN A 149 19.60 4.42 -22.56
CA ASN A 149 19.37 5.28 -23.74
C ASN A 149 17.91 5.13 -24.20
N GLY A 150 17.00 5.70 -23.41
CA GLY A 150 15.60 5.30 -23.33
C GLY A 150 14.68 5.71 -24.48
N GLU A 151 15.10 6.54 -25.45
CA GLU A 151 14.17 7.06 -26.46
C GLU A 151 13.61 5.98 -27.39
N LYS A 152 14.46 5.09 -27.93
CA LYS A 152 14.01 3.98 -28.79
C LYS A 152 13.13 2.99 -28.02
N ALA A 153 13.55 2.62 -26.80
CA ALA A 153 12.80 1.72 -25.94
C ALA A 153 11.45 2.34 -25.51
N LYS A 154 11.42 3.65 -25.26
CA LYS A 154 10.21 4.41 -24.96
C LYS A 154 9.29 4.51 -26.17
N ALA A 155 9.81 4.83 -27.36
CA ALA A 155 9.01 4.89 -28.58
C ALA A 155 8.36 3.53 -28.89
N HIS A 156 9.12 2.44 -28.71
CA HIS A 156 8.57 1.09 -28.79
C HIS A 156 7.47 0.88 -27.75
N PHE A 157 7.73 1.13 -26.46
CA PHE A 157 6.73 0.99 -25.40
C PHE A 157 5.45 1.80 -25.69
N ASP A 158 5.59 3.09 -26.01
CA ASP A 158 4.47 4.01 -26.26
C ASP A 158 3.62 3.51 -27.44
N LYS A 159 4.26 3.05 -28.52
CA LYS A 159 3.57 2.47 -29.69
C LYS A 159 2.79 1.21 -29.31
N GLN A 160 3.45 0.25 -28.66
CA GLN A 160 2.80 -1.02 -28.29
C GLN A 160 1.71 -0.85 -27.24
N HIS A 161 1.92 0.04 -26.27
CA HIS A 161 0.93 0.36 -25.26
C HIS A 161 -0.30 1.06 -25.86
N ALA A 162 -0.12 1.96 -26.83
CA ALA A 162 -1.23 2.58 -27.54
C ALA A 162 -2.05 1.54 -28.34
N LEU A 163 -1.37 0.65 -29.06
CA LEU A 163 -2.02 -0.40 -29.84
C LEU A 163 -2.77 -1.41 -28.95
N ALA A 164 -2.18 -1.82 -27.82
CA ALA A 164 -2.85 -2.71 -26.87
C ALA A 164 -4.13 -2.07 -26.29
N LYS A 165 -4.12 -0.76 -26.00
CA LYS A 165 -5.32 -0.04 -25.55
C LYS A 165 -6.40 0.01 -26.62
N LYS A 166 -6.02 0.19 -27.89
CA LYS A 166 -6.95 0.14 -29.02
C LYS A 166 -7.63 -1.24 -29.11
N TYR A 167 -6.84 -2.32 -29.12
CA TYR A 167 -7.38 -3.68 -29.15
C TYR A 167 -8.27 -4.00 -27.95
N LEU A 168 -7.89 -3.57 -26.74
CA LEU A 168 -8.71 -3.77 -25.54
C LEU A 168 -10.02 -2.97 -25.57
N SER A 169 -10.02 -1.79 -26.18
CA SER A 169 -11.23 -0.96 -26.35
C SER A 169 -12.21 -1.64 -27.31
N VAL A 170 -11.74 -2.08 -28.49
CA VAL A 170 -12.56 -2.82 -29.45
C VAL A 170 -13.03 -4.16 -28.87
N PHE A 171 -12.16 -4.89 -28.17
CA PHE A 171 -12.53 -6.12 -27.44
C PHE A 171 -13.72 -5.87 -26.51
N MET A 172 -13.71 -4.78 -25.75
CA MET A 172 -14.80 -4.47 -24.83
C MET A 172 -16.10 -4.15 -25.54
N ASP A 173 -16.06 -3.44 -26.67
CA ASP A 173 -17.27 -3.12 -27.42
C ASP A 173 -17.91 -4.38 -28.00
N VAL A 174 -17.11 -5.27 -28.60
CA VAL A 174 -17.59 -6.55 -29.11
C VAL A 174 -18.06 -7.47 -27.97
N LEU A 175 -17.33 -7.52 -26.85
CA LEU A 175 -17.73 -8.31 -25.68
C LEU A 175 -19.10 -7.87 -25.15
N VAL A 176 -19.34 -6.56 -25.08
CA VAL A 176 -20.60 -5.99 -24.61
C VAL A 176 -21.76 -6.37 -25.54
N GLU A 177 -21.58 -6.21 -26.86
CA GLU A 177 -22.56 -6.60 -27.86
C GLU A 177 -22.89 -8.10 -27.77
N LYS A 178 -21.87 -8.97 -27.65
CA LYS A 178 -22.07 -10.43 -27.55
C LYS A 178 -22.61 -10.87 -26.20
N THR A 179 -22.44 -10.08 -25.14
CA THR A 179 -22.89 -10.44 -23.79
C THR A 179 -24.35 -10.08 -23.57
N GLU A 180 -24.81 -8.91 -23.98
CA GLU A 180 -26.22 -8.49 -23.83
C GLU A 180 -26.56 -7.37 -24.82
N PRO A 181 -26.99 -7.71 -26.05
CA PRO A 181 -27.21 -6.72 -27.10
C PRO A 181 -28.41 -5.80 -26.82
N ASP A 182 -29.36 -6.25 -26.00
CA ASP A 182 -30.60 -5.52 -25.71
C ASP A 182 -30.43 -4.41 -24.67
N LEU A 183 -29.29 -4.37 -23.97
CA LEU A 183 -28.96 -3.33 -23.00
C LEU A 183 -28.01 -2.30 -23.60
N LYS A 184 -28.10 -1.05 -23.10
CA LYS A 184 -27.16 -0.01 -23.52
C LYS A 184 -25.74 -0.43 -23.12
N PRO A 185 -24.71 -0.21 -23.96
CA PRO A 185 -23.36 -0.70 -23.70
C PRO A 185 -22.81 -0.33 -22.32
N LYS A 186 -23.12 0.88 -21.84
CA LYS A 186 -22.74 1.35 -20.50
C LYS A 186 -23.30 0.48 -19.37
N GLN A 187 -24.54 0.02 -19.49
CA GLN A 187 -25.18 -0.85 -18.49
C GLN A 187 -24.51 -2.22 -18.45
N VAL A 188 -24.15 -2.77 -19.61
CA VAL A 188 -23.43 -4.06 -19.70
C VAL A 188 -22.03 -3.93 -19.12
N LYS A 189 -21.28 -2.86 -19.45
CA LYS A 189 -19.96 -2.57 -18.85
C LYS A 189 -20.04 -2.48 -17.32
N GLU A 190 -21.09 -1.83 -16.79
CA GLU A 190 -21.35 -1.77 -15.34
C GLU A 190 -21.63 -3.16 -14.74
N LEU A 191 -22.49 -3.97 -15.36
CA LEU A 191 -22.79 -5.35 -14.92
C LEU A 191 -21.54 -6.24 -14.93
N LEU A 192 -20.77 -6.24 -16.02
CA LEU A 192 -19.52 -7.00 -16.13
C LEU A 192 -18.54 -6.61 -15.03
N TYR A 193 -18.38 -5.31 -14.77
CA TYR A 193 -17.56 -4.84 -13.66
C TYR A 193 -18.06 -5.34 -12.30
N GLN A 194 -19.38 -5.46 -12.08
CA GLN A 194 -19.91 -6.06 -10.85
C GLN A 194 -19.49 -7.52 -10.68
N HIS A 195 -19.56 -8.33 -11.75
CA HIS A 195 -19.11 -9.72 -11.72
C HIS A 195 -17.60 -9.85 -11.51
N GLU A 196 -16.79 -8.98 -12.13
CA GLU A 196 -15.36 -8.93 -11.85
C GLU A 196 -15.09 -8.70 -10.36
N ARG A 197 -15.81 -7.77 -9.72
CA ARG A 197 -15.64 -7.49 -8.29
C ARG A 197 -15.93 -8.72 -7.42
N ILE A 198 -16.93 -9.52 -7.79
CA ILE A 198 -17.29 -10.76 -7.09
C ILE A 198 -16.14 -11.76 -7.25
N ILE A 199 -15.71 -12.03 -8.48
CA ILE A 199 -14.61 -12.96 -8.78
C ILE A 199 -13.33 -12.53 -8.03
N MET A 200 -12.97 -11.24 -8.05
CA MET A 200 -11.82 -10.72 -7.32
C MET A 200 -11.98 -10.79 -5.79
N SER A 201 -13.18 -10.90 -5.26
CA SER A 201 -13.41 -11.01 -3.80
C SER A 201 -13.39 -12.45 -3.30
N ASP A 202 -13.77 -13.40 -4.15
CA ASP A 202 -13.94 -14.80 -3.78
C ASP A 202 -12.63 -15.61 -3.88
N LEU A 203 -11.56 -15.04 -4.45
CA LEU A 203 -10.25 -15.68 -4.54
C LEU A 203 -9.52 -15.67 -3.18
N LYS A 204 -9.08 -16.86 -2.72
CA LYS A 204 -8.16 -16.99 -1.58
C LYS A 204 -6.88 -16.21 -1.88
N ARG A 205 -6.51 -15.25 -1.02
CA ARG A 205 -5.31 -14.43 -1.22
C ARG A 205 -4.06 -15.21 -0.79
N PRO A 206 -3.05 -15.37 -1.66
CA PRO A 206 -1.79 -15.96 -1.24
C PRO A 206 -1.08 -15.04 -0.23
N ILE A 207 -0.26 -15.65 0.63
CA ILE A 207 0.78 -14.94 1.35
C ILE A 207 1.89 -14.67 0.32
N ARG A 208 2.33 -13.43 0.20
CA ARG A 208 3.33 -13.04 -0.81
C ARG A 208 4.64 -12.66 -0.15
N VAL A 209 5.73 -13.27 -0.58
CA VAL A 209 7.10 -12.95 -0.18
C VAL A 209 7.77 -12.29 -1.36
N ASN A 210 8.14 -11.02 -1.25
CA ASN A 210 8.90 -10.32 -2.26
C ASN A 210 10.32 -10.14 -1.77
N ALA A 211 11.30 -10.59 -2.52
CA ALA A 211 12.70 -10.44 -2.15
C ALA A 211 13.51 -9.78 -3.27
N ARG A 212 14.44 -8.92 -2.90
CA ARG A 212 15.32 -8.16 -3.80
C ARG A 212 16.69 -7.92 -3.17
N ALA A 213 17.73 -7.89 -3.99
CA ALA A 213 19.06 -7.45 -3.59
C ALA A 213 19.29 -5.98 -3.96
N ILE A 214 19.91 -5.22 -3.06
CA ILE A 214 20.22 -3.80 -3.23
C ILE A 214 21.68 -3.58 -2.89
N THR A 215 22.36 -2.81 -3.71
CA THR A 215 23.76 -2.47 -3.48
C THR A 215 23.86 -0.97 -3.25
N LEU A 216 24.45 -0.57 -2.12
CA LEU A 216 24.78 0.81 -1.75
C LEU A 216 26.30 0.91 -1.62
N GLY A 217 26.94 1.66 -2.51
CA GLY A 217 28.40 1.64 -2.63
C GLY A 217 28.88 0.22 -2.92
N THR A 218 29.71 -0.32 -2.03
CA THR A 218 30.21 -1.71 -2.08
C THR A 218 29.38 -2.69 -1.24
N THR A 219 28.46 -2.19 -0.42
CA THR A 219 27.68 -3.02 0.51
C THR A 219 26.39 -3.52 -0.13
N ARG A 220 26.15 -4.82 -0.04
CA ARG A 220 24.90 -5.44 -0.49
C ARG A 220 23.96 -5.72 0.69
N TYR A 221 22.67 -5.48 0.45
CA TYR A 221 21.57 -5.75 1.36
C TYR A 221 20.51 -6.58 0.64
N TYR A 222 19.79 -7.41 1.40
CA TYR A 222 18.65 -8.17 0.90
C TYR A 222 17.38 -7.70 1.61
N HIS A 223 16.40 -7.25 0.83
CA HIS A 223 15.13 -6.75 1.36
C HIS A 223 14.04 -7.78 1.09
N ILE A 224 13.33 -8.19 2.14
CA ILE A 224 12.29 -9.21 2.09
C ILE A 224 11.01 -8.62 2.67
N ASP A 225 9.96 -8.54 1.85
CA ASP A 225 8.62 -8.13 2.28
C ASP A 225 7.66 -9.31 2.24
N THR A 226 7.17 -9.72 3.40
CA THR A 226 6.11 -10.73 3.52
C THR A 226 4.78 -10.06 3.79
N VAL A 227 3.83 -10.23 2.89
CA VAL A 227 2.48 -9.68 2.97
C VAL A 227 1.49 -10.80 3.23
N LYS A 228 0.80 -10.71 4.37
CA LYS A 228 -0.20 -11.67 4.82
C LYS A 228 -1.56 -10.99 4.97
N PRO A 229 -2.65 -11.57 4.44
CA PRO A 229 -4.00 -11.13 4.79
C PRO A 229 -4.25 -11.36 6.27
N VAL A 230 -4.73 -10.33 6.99
CA VAL A 230 -5.01 -10.47 8.42
C VAL A 230 -6.10 -11.52 8.67
N ASN A 231 -7.10 -11.61 7.77
CA ASN A 231 -8.02 -12.73 7.72
C ASN A 231 -7.82 -13.51 6.40
N PRO A 232 -7.13 -14.67 6.44
CA PRO A 232 -6.83 -15.47 5.24
C PRO A 232 -8.07 -16.17 4.65
N GLN A 233 -9.13 -16.37 5.43
CA GLN A 233 -10.37 -16.98 4.94
C GLN A 233 -11.27 -15.99 4.21
N ARG A 234 -11.20 -14.70 4.57
CA ARG A 234 -12.05 -13.67 3.96
C ARG A 234 -11.36 -12.31 3.98
N THR A 235 -10.85 -11.88 2.83
CA THR A 235 -10.36 -10.52 2.64
C THR A 235 -11.33 -9.72 1.78
N VAL A 236 -11.85 -8.60 2.30
CA VAL A 236 -12.70 -7.70 1.50
C VAL A 236 -11.83 -7.04 0.43
N SER A 237 -12.21 -7.21 -0.82
CA SER A 237 -11.56 -6.57 -1.95
C SER A 237 -11.76 -5.05 -1.90
N SER A 238 -10.73 -4.25 -2.19
CA SER A 238 -10.91 -2.81 -2.43
C SER A 238 -11.74 -2.54 -3.68
N ALA A 239 -12.06 -3.54 -4.50
CA ALA A 239 -13.03 -3.43 -5.58
C ALA A 239 -14.47 -3.53 -5.06
N LYS A 240 -14.73 -4.32 -3.99
CA LYS A 240 -16.05 -4.56 -3.40
C LYS A 240 -16.28 -3.62 -2.20
N LYS A 241 -16.79 -2.44 -2.52
CA LYS A 241 -16.79 -1.25 -1.66
C LYS A 241 -18.15 -0.96 -1.00
N ASP A 242 -19.01 -1.97 -0.98
CA ASP A 242 -20.37 -2.00 -0.45
C ASP A 242 -20.55 -3.06 0.65
N GLU A 243 -19.49 -3.77 1.03
CA GLU A 243 -19.47 -4.69 2.18
C GLU A 243 -18.90 -4.04 3.44
N ALA A 244 -19.45 -4.41 4.60
CA ALA A 244 -18.83 -4.14 5.89
C ALA A 244 -17.53 -4.93 6.05
N GLY A 245 -16.51 -4.33 6.67
CA GLY A 245 -15.16 -4.86 6.78
C GLY A 245 -14.11 -3.88 6.27
N VAL A 246 -12.84 -4.17 6.59
CA VAL A 246 -11.69 -3.36 6.14
C VAL A 246 -11.13 -3.97 4.85
N ALA A 247 -11.26 -3.22 3.76
CA ALA A 247 -10.81 -3.68 2.46
C ALA A 247 -9.29 -3.66 2.33
N ASN A 248 -8.71 -4.72 1.73
CA ASN A 248 -7.26 -4.93 1.66
C ASN A 248 -6.57 -4.85 3.04
N TRP A 249 -7.19 -5.36 4.11
CA TRP A 249 -6.57 -5.43 5.44
C TRP A 249 -5.42 -6.45 5.45
N LEU A 250 -4.19 -5.95 5.36
CA LEU A 250 -2.97 -6.75 5.20
C LEU A 250 -1.97 -6.39 6.29
N GLN A 251 -1.28 -7.40 6.82
CA GLN A 251 -0.09 -7.26 7.63
C GLN A 251 1.13 -7.44 6.71
N THR A 252 2.10 -6.54 6.82
CA THR A 252 3.37 -6.58 6.09
C THR A 252 4.49 -6.70 7.11
N SER A 253 5.31 -7.74 6.97
CA SER A 253 6.58 -7.88 7.67
C SER A 253 7.70 -7.56 6.70
N THR A 254 8.55 -6.61 7.04
CA THR A 254 9.74 -6.25 6.27
C THR A 254 10.96 -6.68 7.06
N ILE A 255 11.84 -7.44 6.40
CA ILE A 255 13.14 -7.86 6.92
C ILE A 255 14.22 -7.34 5.97
N VAL A 256 15.26 -6.74 6.53
CA VAL A 256 16.48 -6.40 5.80
C VAL A 256 17.62 -7.24 6.34
N LEU A 257 18.33 -7.90 5.43
CA LEU A 257 19.53 -8.67 5.72
C LEU A 257 20.77 -7.96 5.20
N ASP A 258 21.91 -8.12 5.88
CA ASP A 258 23.22 -7.74 5.34
C ASP A 258 23.75 -8.77 4.32
N GLN A 259 24.94 -8.50 3.78
CA GLN A 259 25.61 -9.38 2.81
C GLN A 259 25.96 -10.77 3.36
N LYS A 260 25.95 -10.95 4.69
CA LYS A 260 26.16 -12.24 5.37
C LYS A 260 24.82 -12.85 5.83
N TYR A 261 23.70 -12.35 5.33
CA TYR A 261 22.35 -12.80 5.64
C TYR A 261 21.92 -12.63 7.11
N HIS A 262 22.60 -11.78 7.90
CA HIS A 262 22.13 -11.44 9.23
C HIS A 262 20.98 -10.44 9.16
N VAL A 263 19.97 -10.60 10.01
CA VAL A 263 18.88 -9.62 10.17
C VAL A 263 19.44 -8.33 10.76
N ILE A 264 19.25 -7.22 10.04
CA ILE A 264 19.68 -5.89 10.47
C ILE A 264 18.52 -4.93 10.68
N ASP A 265 17.37 -5.25 10.11
CA ASP A 265 16.11 -4.55 10.33
C ASP A 265 14.96 -5.53 10.23
N GLN A 266 14.01 -5.39 11.14
CA GLN A 266 12.75 -6.09 11.09
C GLN A 266 11.66 -5.15 11.57
N ARG A 267 10.56 -5.10 10.83
CA ARG A 267 9.39 -4.31 11.20
C ARG A 267 8.11 -4.98 10.72
N GLU A 268 7.05 -4.73 11.48
CA GLU A 268 5.70 -5.13 11.11
C GLU A 268 4.82 -3.89 10.99
N THR A 269 4.06 -3.82 9.92
CA THR A 269 3.10 -2.73 9.68
C THR A 269 1.81 -3.29 9.13
N TYR A 270 0.73 -2.54 9.29
CA TYR A 270 -0.55 -2.81 8.66
C TYR A 270 -0.75 -1.85 7.49
N ARG A 271 -1.47 -2.32 6.48
CA ARG A 271 -1.94 -1.47 5.38
C ARG A 271 -3.35 -1.85 4.96
N SER A 272 -4.08 -0.88 4.43
CA SER A 272 -5.40 -1.13 3.84
C SER A 272 -5.90 -0.05 2.90
N ALA A 273 -6.99 -0.34 2.18
CA ALA A 273 -7.87 0.71 1.69
C ALA A 273 -8.53 1.42 2.88
N SER A 274 -9.05 2.63 2.65
CA SER A 274 -9.73 3.39 3.68
C SER A 274 -10.78 2.52 4.38
N ILE A 275 -10.80 2.58 5.72
CA ILE A 275 -11.79 1.87 6.55
C ILE A 275 -13.22 2.38 6.32
N VAL A 276 -13.36 3.46 5.53
CA VAL A 276 -14.63 3.96 5.00
C VAL A 276 -14.62 3.79 3.48
N PRO A 277 -15.41 2.87 2.93
CA PRO A 277 -15.55 2.74 1.49
C PRO A 277 -16.02 4.04 0.82
N HIS A 278 -15.29 4.46 -0.22
CA HIS A 278 -15.53 5.71 -0.94
C HIS A 278 -16.94 5.80 -1.56
N GLU A 279 -17.52 4.66 -1.94
CA GLU A 279 -18.77 4.52 -2.68
C GLU A 279 -19.98 4.77 -1.78
N ILE A 280 -19.85 4.46 -0.47
CA ILE A 280 -20.86 4.80 0.52
C ILE A 280 -21.03 6.32 0.60
N LEU A 281 -20.02 7.12 0.28
CA LEU A 281 -20.09 8.59 0.40
C LEU A 281 -20.73 9.29 -0.81
N LYS A 282 -21.07 8.58 -1.89
CA LYS A 282 -21.42 9.21 -3.18
C LYS A 282 -22.82 9.84 -3.27
N LYS A 283 -23.79 9.53 -2.39
CA LYS A 283 -25.20 9.96 -2.60
C LYS A 283 -26.01 10.16 -1.31
N GLY A 284 -26.33 11.41 -0.94
CA GLY A 284 -27.40 11.74 0.03
C GLY A 284 -27.04 11.75 1.53
N ARG A 285 -27.99 12.21 2.38
CA ARG A 285 -27.79 12.37 3.84
C ARG A 285 -27.67 11.04 4.60
N LEU A 286 -28.38 9.98 4.17
CA LEU A 286 -28.33 8.65 4.79
C LEU A 286 -26.94 8.01 4.62
N SER A 287 -26.42 8.06 3.40
CA SER A 287 -25.09 7.58 3.01
C SER A 287 -23.94 8.18 3.84
N LYS A 288 -23.93 9.50 4.10
CA LYS A 288 -22.93 10.11 4.99
C LYS A 288 -23.02 9.58 6.43
N ALA A 289 -24.23 9.37 6.94
CA ALA A 289 -24.42 8.83 8.29
C ALA A 289 -24.01 7.35 8.38
N LEU A 290 -24.35 6.55 7.37
CA LEU A 290 -23.92 5.15 7.27
C LEU A 290 -22.39 5.04 7.16
N ALA A 291 -21.72 5.93 6.44
CA ALA A 291 -20.26 5.95 6.36
C ALA A 291 -19.60 6.22 7.72
N MET A 292 -20.16 7.14 8.53
CA MET A 292 -19.66 7.41 9.89
C MET A 292 -19.83 6.19 10.80
N ASP A 293 -20.99 5.53 10.76
CA ASP A 293 -21.20 4.30 11.56
C ASP A 293 -20.33 3.14 11.07
N THR A 294 -20.12 3.04 9.75
CA THR A 294 -19.22 2.03 9.16
C THR A 294 -17.77 2.22 9.61
N ALA A 295 -17.27 3.46 9.69
CA ALA A 295 -15.93 3.73 10.23
C ALA A 295 -15.80 3.23 11.67
N ARG A 296 -16.80 3.57 12.51
CA ARG A 296 -16.86 3.19 13.93
C ARG A 296 -16.88 1.67 14.08
N ARG A 297 -17.75 0.99 13.34
CA ARG A 297 -17.86 -0.47 13.32
C ARG A 297 -16.61 -1.15 12.78
N ASN A 298 -16.02 -0.66 11.69
CA ASN A 298 -14.78 -1.23 11.16
C ASN A 298 -13.61 -1.11 12.15
N LEU A 299 -13.56 -0.04 12.94
CA LEU A 299 -12.57 0.08 14.01
C LEU A 299 -12.80 -0.96 15.11
N VAL A 300 -14.02 -1.05 15.67
CA VAL A 300 -14.31 -1.89 16.85
C VAL A 300 -14.61 -3.36 16.55
N GLU A 301 -15.08 -3.69 15.35
CA GLU A 301 -15.48 -5.05 14.97
C GLU A 301 -14.45 -5.76 14.09
N HIS A 302 -13.40 -5.05 13.63
CA HIS A 302 -12.37 -5.62 12.74
C HIS A 302 -10.94 -5.26 13.16
N ILE A 303 -10.61 -3.98 13.34
CA ILE A 303 -9.23 -3.56 13.65
C ILE A 303 -8.86 -3.91 15.08
N ILE A 304 -9.60 -3.39 16.07
CA ILE A 304 -9.28 -3.58 17.49
C ILE A 304 -9.31 -5.08 17.87
N PRO A 305 -10.29 -5.90 17.44
CA PRO A 305 -10.25 -7.35 17.71
C PRO A 305 -9.04 -8.07 17.12
N ALA A 306 -8.60 -7.70 15.91
CA ALA A 306 -7.42 -8.31 15.30
C ALA A 306 -6.12 -7.94 16.03
N LEU A 307 -6.02 -6.71 16.55
CA LEU A 307 -4.90 -6.28 17.38
C LEU A 307 -4.92 -6.96 18.75
N ALA A 308 -6.10 -7.10 19.38
CA ALA A 308 -6.25 -7.85 20.62
C ALA A 308 -5.86 -9.33 20.46
N GLU A 309 -6.28 -9.96 19.36
CA GLU A 309 -5.89 -11.34 19.03
C GLU A 309 -4.38 -11.47 18.85
N LYS A 310 -3.73 -10.53 18.15
CA LYS A 310 -2.26 -10.48 18.06
C LYS A 310 -1.61 -10.41 19.44
N LEU A 311 -2.06 -9.52 20.32
CA LEU A 311 -1.50 -9.38 21.68
C LEU A 311 -1.64 -10.68 22.48
N LEU A 312 -2.81 -11.33 22.41
CA LEU A 312 -3.05 -12.60 23.10
C LEU A 312 -2.20 -13.76 22.54
N HIS A 313 -1.83 -13.70 21.26
CA HIS A 313 -0.90 -14.66 20.66
C HIS A 313 0.56 -14.40 21.06
N GLN A 314 0.94 -13.14 21.27
CA GLN A 314 2.28 -12.76 21.69
C GLN A 314 2.50 -12.98 23.19
N ASP A 315 1.46 -12.78 24.00
CA ASP A 315 1.47 -13.03 25.43
C ASP A 315 0.16 -13.71 25.86
N ALA A 316 0.22 -15.03 26.02
CA ALA A 316 -0.92 -15.83 26.47
C ALA A 316 -1.38 -15.48 27.90
N GLN A 317 -0.57 -14.74 28.68
CA GLN A 317 -0.86 -14.28 30.04
C GLN A 317 -1.25 -12.79 30.09
N ALA A 318 -1.47 -12.14 28.95
CA ALA A 318 -1.85 -10.74 28.90
C ALA A 318 -3.12 -10.50 29.75
N LYS A 319 -2.99 -9.60 30.74
CA LYS A 319 -4.06 -9.29 31.69
C LYS A 319 -5.07 -8.32 31.07
N ASP A 320 -6.34 -8.48 31.46
CA ASP A 320 -7.37 -7.50 31.17
C ASP A 320 -7.17 -6.24 32.06
N PRO A 321 -7.35 -5.01 31.53
CA PRO A 321 -7.66 -4.72 30.13
C PRO A 321 -6.43 -4.87 29.22
N LEU A 322 -6.62 -5.43 28.02
CA LEU A 322 -5.57 -5.45 27.00
C LEU A 322 -5.35 -4.02 26.48
N VAL A 323 -4.11 -3.53 26.56
CA VAL A 323 -3.75 -2.18 26.11
C VAL A 323 -3.31 -2.22 24.65
N ILE A 324 -4.12 -1.63 23.78
CA ILE A 324 -3.86 -1.56 22.34
C ILE A 324 -3.30 -0.18 21.99
N ASN A 325 -2.04 -0.16 21.57
CA ASN A 325 -1.32 1.03 21.15
C ASN A 325 -1.23 1.07 19.64
N TYR A 326 -1.96 1.99 19.00
CA TYR A 326 -2.19 1.95 17.57
C TYR A 326 -2.13 3.34 16.93
N GLU A 327 -1.42 3.46 15.80
CA GLU A 327 -1.34 4.71 15.03
C GLU A 327 -1.79 4.48 13.60
N MET A 328 -2.75 5.28 13.13
CA MET A 328 -3.24 5.24 11.76
C MET A 328 -2.87 6.51 11.01
N LEU A 329 -2.06 6.36 9.97
CA LEU A 329 -1.71 7.39 9.01
C LEU A 329 -2.56 7.28 7.74
N THR A 330 -3.42 8.27 7.51
CA THR A 330 -4.13 8.42 6.23
C THR A 330 -3.40 9.37 5.28
N LEU A 331 -3.30 8.97 4.01
CA LEU A 331 -2.76 9.80 2.92
C LEU A 331 -3.87 10.51 2.11
N LEU A 332 -5.04 10.73 2.72
CA LEU A 332 -6.17 11.42 2.07
C LEU A 332 -5.82 12.89 1.87
N SER A 333 -6.43 13.53 0.87
CA SER A 333 -6.16 14.95 0.58
C SER A 333 -7.47 15.72 0.58
N PRO A 334 -8.07 15.91 1.77
CA PRO A 334 -9.38 16.51 1.90
C PRO A 334 -9.33 18.00 1.54
N VAL A 335 -10.09 18.39 0.53
CA VAL A 335 -10.23 19.77 0.06
C VAL A 335 -11.49 20.38 0.68
N HIS A 336 -11.33 21.55 1.31
CA HIS A 336 -12.48 22.28 1.85
C HIS A 336 -13.31 22.88 0.70
N LYS A 337 -14.64 22.91 0.86
CA LYS A 337 -15.69 23.34 -0.11
C LYS A 337 -15.53 24.73 -0.77
N MET A 338 -14.43 25.45 -0.56
CA MET A 338 -14.18 26.76 -1.19
C MET A 338 -13.94 26.68 -2.70
N LEU A 339 -13.67 25.48 -3.23
CA LEU A 339 -13.73 25.17 -4.65
C LEU A 339 -15.03 24.39 -4.86
N ASP A 340 -15.94 24.92 -5.67
CA ASP A 340 -17.33 24.51 -5.90
C ASP A 340 -17.49 23.12 -6.56
N ILE A 341 -16.65 22.16 -6.18
CA ILE A 341 -16.66 20.79 -6.67
C ILE A 341 -17.50 19.96 -5.69
N ALA A 342 -18.60 19.43 -6.22
CA ALA A 342 -19.50 18.50 -5.55
C ALA A 342 -18.77 17.50 -4.62
N LEU A 343 -19.28 17.35 -3.38
CA LEU A 343 -18.95 16.32 -2.38
C LEU A 343 -17.53 15.75 -2.52
N ASP A 344 -16.54 16.29 -1.78
CA ASP A 344 -15.23 15.65 -1.69
C ASP A 344 -15.30 14.38 -0.81
N PRO A 345 -15.24 13.16 -1.38
CA PRO A 345 -15.22 11.95 -0.59
C PRO A 345 -13.97 11.79 0.28
N ASP A 346 -12.80 12.36 -0.07
CA ASP A 346 -11.61 12.28 0.80
C ASP A 346 -11.89 13.03 2.12
N LEU A 347 -12.61 14.17 2.06
CA LEU A 347 -13.12 14.88 3.26
C LEU A 347 -14.12 14.03 4.06
N GLY A 348 -15.06 13.35 3.39
CA GLY A 348 -16.02 12.46 4.04
C GLY A 348 -15.36 11.28 4.76
N GLN A 349 -14.35 10.66 4.13
CA GLN A 349 -13.54 9.59 4.73
C GLN A 349 -12.76 10.12 5.92
N PHE A 350 -12.06 11.24 5.77
CA PHE A 350 -11.30 11.88 6.85
C PHE A 350 -12.19 12.18 8.08
N GLU A 351 -13.35 12.79 7.88
CA GLU A 351 -14.28 13.11 8.97
C GLU A 351 -14.80 11.87 9.69
N ALA A 352 -15.14 10.82 8.94
CA ALA A 352 -15.68 9.59 9.49
C ALA A 352 -14.63 8.81 10.30
N ILE A 353 -13.41 8.67 9.77
CA ILE A 353 -12.29 8.01 10.49
C ILE A 353 -11.94 8.80 11.74
N ARG A 354 -11.78 10.13 11.62
CA ARG A 354 -11.49 11.01 12.76
C ARG A 354 -12.49 10.84 13.89
N LYS A 355 -13.80 10.80 13.56
CA LYS A 355 -14.86 10.62 14.56
C LYS A 355 -14.84 9.22 15.17
N ALA A 356 -14.52 8.19 14.40
CA ALA A 356 -14.37 6.83 14.92
C ALA A 356 -13.24 6.73 15.95
N PHE A 357 -12.06 7.31 15.64
CA PHE A 357 -10.96 7.40 16.61
C PHE A 357 -11.38 8.18 17.85
N GLN A 358 -11.94 9.37 17.67
CA GLN A 358 -12.38 10.22 18.79
C GLN A 358 -13.38 9.54 19.71
N HIS A 359 -14.16 8.60 19.19
CA HIS A 359 -15.15 7.82 19.94
C HIS A 359 -14.47 6.83 20.87
N TYR A 360 -13.39 6.15 20.47
CA TYR A 360 -12.79 5.05 21.24
C TYR A 360 -11.45 5.38 21.91
N GLU A 361 -10.72 6.37 21.41
CA GLU A 361 -9.40 6.77 21.89
C GLU A 361 -9.43 7.12 23.39
N GLY A 362 -8.52 6.50 24.16
CA GLY A 362 -8.34 6.71 25.60
C GLY A 362 -9.46 6.10 26.46
N ARG A 363 -10.34 5.27 25.88
CA ARG A 363 -11.40 4.56 26.60
C ARG A 363 -11.05 3.10 26.82
N THR A 364 -11.61 2.56 27.89
CA THR A 364 -11.65 1.13 28.18
C THR A 364 -13.07 0.62 27.93
N PHE A 365 -13.22 -0.43 27.13
CA PHE A 365 -14.52 -0.99 26.76
C PHE A 365 -14.41 -2.47 26.39
N ASP A 366 -15.55 -3.14 26.33
CA ASP A 366 -15.62 -4.57 26.02
C ASP A 366 -15.70 -4.80 24.50
N ILE A 367 -14.96 -5.80 24.04
CA ILE A 367 -15.01 -6.29 22.66
C ILE A 367 -15.16 -7.82 22.63
N ASN A 368 -15.61 -8.35 21.50
CA ASN A 368 -15.61 -9.78 21.25
C ASN A 368 -14.33 -10.17 20.47
N VAL A 369 -13.50 -11.04 21.05
CA VAL A 369 -12.33 -11.65 20.42
C VAL A 369 -12.55 -13.16 20.42
N ASN A 370 -12.70 -13.76 19.23
CA ASN A 370 -12.90 -15.20 19.05
C ASN A 370 -14.03 -15.80 19.92
N GLY A 371 -15.15 -15.09 20.03
CA GLY A 371 -16.32 -15.51 20.79
C GLY A 371 -16.26 -15.19 22.29
N LYS A 372 -15.15 -14.64 22.80
CA LYS A 372 -14.97 -14.26 24.20
C LYS A 372 -15.00 -12.74 24.36
N ILE A 373 -15.68 -12.27 25.41
CA ILE A 373 -15.66 -10.86 25.78
C ILE A 373 -14.34 -10.55 26.48
N ARG A 374 -13.64 -9.51 26.01
CA ARG A 374 -12.40 -8.98 26.59
C ARG A 374 -12.52 -7.49 26.81
N GLN A 375 -11.94 -7.02 27.90
CA GLN A 375 -11.83 -5.58 28.15
C GLN A 375 -10.57 -5.06 27.46
N VAL A 376 -10.70 -3.98 26.70
CA VAL A 376 -9.56 -3.36 26.00
C VAL A 376 -9.48 -1.88 26.27
N THR A 377 -8.27 -1.36 26.45
CA THR A 377 -7.96 0.06 26.46
C THR A 377 -7.36 0.45 25.11
N PHE A 378 -8.02 1.32 24.36
CA PHE A 378 -7.58 1.71 23.02
C PHE A 378 -6.86 3.06 23.02
N ASN A 379 -5.54 3.04 22.88
CA ASN A 379 -4.69 4.22 22.71
C ASN A 379 -4.42 4.44 21.23
N GLY A 380 -5.28 5.24 20.58
CA GLY A 380 -5.25 5.47 19.14
C GLY A 380 -4.73 6.85 18.75
N ILE A 381 -3.68 6.93 17.94
CA ILE A 381 -3.26 8.20 17.31
C ILE A 381 -3.76 8.22 15.86
N TYR A 382 -4.47 9.30 15.49
CA TYR A 382 -4.95 9.50 14.12
C TYR A 382 -4.51 10.82 13.53
N HIS A 383 -3.93 10.75 12.35
CA HIS A 383 -3.47 11.90 11.57
C HIS A 383 -3.59 11.68 10.07
N ASN A 384 -3.59 12.80 9.34
CA ASN A 384 -3.77 12.79 7.90
C ASN A 384 -2.79 13.74 7.21
N TYR A 385 -1.79 13.19 6.52
CA TYR A 385 -0.83 13.95 5.72
C TYR A 385 -1.00 13.59 4.24
N GLY A 386 -1.76 14.43 3.53
CA GLY A 386 -2.04 14.25 2.10
C GLY A 386 -0.80 14.42 1.24
N VAL A 387 -0.72 13.65 0.15
CA VAL A 387 0.48 13.57 -0.72
C VAL A 387 0.23 13.97 -2.16
N ASN A 388 -1.01 14.32 -2.53
CA ASN A 388 -1.34 14.80 -3.88
C ASN A 388 -1.22 16.32 -4.01
N ILE A 389 -1.41 16.85 -5.23
CA ILE A 389 -1.36 18.30 -5.53
C ILE A 389 -2.32 19.11 -4.62
N ALA A 390 -3.47 18.55 -4.26
CA ALA A 390 -4.49 19.20 -3.45
C ALA A 390 -4.11 19.35 -1.96
N ARG A 391 -2.99 18.75 -1.50
CA ARG A 391 -2.45 18.99 -0.15
C ARG A 391 -2.14 20.47 0.11
N LYS A 392 -1.93 21.25 -0.96
CA LYS A 392 -1.73 22.72 -0.94
C LYS A 392 -2.94 23.52 -0.45
N ILE A 393 -4.14 22.92 -0.47
CA ILE A 393 -5.43 23.63 -0.32
C ILE A 393 -6.15 23.20 0.98
N GLY A 394 -5.70 22.12 1.63
CA GLY A 394 -6.42 21.44 2.71
C GLY A 394 -6.23 22.05 4.10
N TYR A 395 -7.14 22.93 4.55
CA TYR A 395 -7.19 23.38 5.96
C TYR A 395 -7.87 22.38 6.91
N ALA A 396 -8.56 21.37 6.38
CA ALA A 396 -9.44 20.50 7.16
C ALA A 396 -8.71 19.63 8.19
N THR A 397 -7.43 19.33 7.97
CA THR A 397 -6.64 18.37 8.77
C THR A 397 -5.79 19.04 9.84
N LYS A 398 -5.55 20.35 9.75
CA LYS A 398 -4.56 21.09 10.57
C LYS A 398 -4.69 20.80 12.07
N ARG A 399 -5.90 20.93 12.64
CA ARG A 399 -6.13 20.71 14.08
C ARG A 399 -5.96 19.25 14.50
N THR A 400 -6.29 18.30 13.61
CA THR A 400 -6.07 16.87 13.85
C THR A 400 -4.59 16.53 13.83
N ASN A 401 -3.84 17.06 12.86
CA ASN A 401 -2.40 16.84 12.78
C ASN A 401 -1.65 17.52 13.93
N GLN A 402 -2.10 18.68 14.43
CA GLN A 402 -1.54 19.30 15.63
C GLN A 402 -1.78 18.47 16.90
N LYS A 403 -2.95 17.83 17.03
CA LYS A 403 -3.23 16.88 18.10
C LYS A 403 -2.26 15.68 18.01
N ALA A 404 -2.21 15.01 16.87
CA ALA A 404 -1.33 13.86 16.67
C ALA A 404 0.16 14.21 16.79
N TYR A 405 0.60 15.38 16.33
CA TYR A 405 1.97 15.87 16.54
C TYR A 405 2.33 15.90 18.03
N ASN A 406 1.40 16.35 18.88
CA ASN A 406 1.64 16.34 20.31
C ASN A 406 1.70 14.91 20.87
N GLU A 407 0.81 14.03 20.42
CA GLU A 407 0.75 12.63 20.88
C GLU A 407 1.98 11.84 20.45
N ILE A 408 2.50 12.05 19.24
CA ILE A 408 3.74 11.46 18.74
C ILE A 408 4.93 11.91 19.60
N ILE A 409 5.00 13.20 19.93
CA ILE A 409 6.04 13.72 20.83
C ILE A 409 5.89 13.08 22.21
N GLU A 410 4.70 13.03 22.78
CA GLU A 410 4.47 12.47 24.12
C GLU A 410 4.84 11.00 24.21
N ARG A 411 4.38 10.20 23.25
CA ARG A 411 4.75 8.79 23.12
C ARG A 411 6.27 8.63 23.06
N SER A 412 6.93 9.38 22.19
CA SER A 412 8.38 9.30 21.99
C SER A 412 9.14 9.69 23.26
N VAL A 413 8.68 10.75 23.93
CA VAL A 413 9.21 11.22 25.20
C VAL A 413 9.06 10.16 26.30
N ASN A 414 7.92 9.50 26.39
CA ASN A 414 7.69 8.47 27.40
C ASN A 414 8.62 7.27 27.20
N VAL A 415 8.85 6.87 25.94
CA VAL A 415 9.80 5.79 25.61
C VAL A 415 11.23 6.20 25.94
N LEU A 416 11.66 7.39 25.51
CA LEU A 416 12.97 7.92 25.84
C LEU A 416 13.18 7.97 27.36
N ASN A 417 12.20 8.46 28.12
CA ASN A 417 12.27 8.49 29.57
C ASN A 417 12.33 7.09 30.20
N ALA A 418 11.70 6.08 29.61
CA ALA A 418 11.78 4.71 30.09
C ALA A 418 13.16 4.08 29.83
N MET A 419 13.88 4.55 28.80
CA MET A 419 15.26 4.12 28.51
C MET A 419 16.31 4.82 29.40
N LEU A 420 15.94 5.90 30.11
CA LEU A 420 16.86 6.71 30.91
C LEU A 420 17.40 6.05 32.20
N PRO A 421 16.61 5.29 33.00
CA PRO A 421 17.11 4.64 34.21
C PRO A 421 18.25 3.65 33.96
N ASP A 422 18.24 2.97 32.81
CA ASP A 422 19.31 2.06 32.41
C ASP A 422 20.64 2.79 32.07
N LEU A 423 20.61 4.13 32.03
CA LEU A 423 21.72 5.02 31.70
C LEU A 423 22.22 5.88 32.87
N GLU A 424 21.78 5.63 34.10
CA GLU A 424 22.17 6.40 35.30
C GLU A 424 23.70 6.51 35.53
N LYS A 425 24.50 5.70 34.83
CA LYS A 425 25.97 5.79 34.82
C LYS A 425 26.50 7.05 34.11
N ASP A 426 25.69 7.74 33.29
CA ASP A 426 26.00 9.01 32.63
C ASP A 426 24.98 10.10 33.04
N LYS A 427 25.11 10.56 34.29
CA LYS A 427 24.25 11.60 34.88
C LYS A 427 24.15 12.89 34.03
N PRO A 428 25.22 13.42 33.41
CA PRO A 428 25.13 14.54 32.47
C PRO A 428 24.22 14.26 31.26
N PHE A 429 24.32 13.07 30.64
CA PHE A 429 23.43 12.68 29.54
C PHE A 429 21.98 12.56 30.01
N HIS A 430 21.76 11.88 31.14
CA HIS A 430 20.44 11.71 31.73
C HIS A 430 19.75 13.06 32.01
N ASP A 431 20.45 13.99 32.67
CA ASP A 431 19.92 15.32 33.00
C ASP A 431 19.70 16.17 31.74
N PHE A 432 20.55 16.03 30.72
CA PHE A 432 20.37 16.70 29.43
C PHE A 432 19.11 16.24 28.70
N ILE A 433 18.86 14.93 28.58
CA ILE A 433 17.65 14.39 27.93
C ILE A 433 16.38 14.80 28.70
N LYS A 434 16.39 14.68 30.03
CA LYS A 434 15.29 15.12 30.89
C LYS A 434 14.96 16.61 30.72
N ASN A 435 15.97 17.46 30.50
CA ASN A 435 15.81 18.91 30.29
C ASN A 435 15.46 19.29 28.84
N MET A 436 15.78 18.44 27.88
CA MET A 436 15.45 18.63 26.46
C MET A 436 14.02 18.22 26.12
N ILE A 437 13.59 17.12 26.73
CA ILE A 437 12.27 16.54 26.56
C ILE A 437 11.21 17.52 27.09
N ILE A 438 10.28 17.90 26.23
CA ILE A 438 9.16 18.75 26.64
C ILE A 438 8.30 17.95 27.63
N LYS A 439 8.08 18.48 28.84
CA LYS A 439 7.20 17.87 29.85
C LYS A 439 5.88 17.42 29.18
N PRO A 440 5.48 16.13 29.32
CA PRO A 440 4.30 15.59 28.66
C PRO A 440 3.03 16.32 29.10
N LEU A 441 2.03 16.44 28.20
CA LEU A 441 0.73 17.04 28.52
C LEU A 441 -0.19 16.12 29.33
N THR A 442 0.19 14.85 29.53
CA THR A 442 -0.71 13.77 29.92
C THR A 442 -0.26 12.96 31.14
N SER A 443 0.89 13.24 31.72
CA SER A 443 1.40 12.49 32.88
C SER A 443 1.11 13.21 34.20
N PRO A 444 0.35 12.59 35.13
CA PRO A 444 0.50 12.82 36.56
C PRO A 444 0.98 11.55 37.32
N PRO A 445 1.57 11.70 38.53
CA PRO A 445 1.77 12.95 39.24
C PRO A 445 3.24 13.40 39.21
N PHE A 446 3.40 14.72 39.09
CA PHE A 446 4.51 15.43 39.70
C PHE A 446 4.76 14.84 41.10
N THR A 447 5.97 14.35 41.36
CA THR A 447 6.46 14.31 42.75
C THR A 447 6.36 15.74 43.24
N VAL A 448 5.43 15.97 44.17
CA VAL A 448 5.23 17.25 44.85
C VAL A 448 6.53 17.51 45.61
N SER A 449 7.42 18.31 45.04
CA SER A 449 8.23 19.19 45.87
C SER A 449 7.29 20.27 46.37
N ASP A 450 7.39 20.65 47.65
CA ASP A 450 6.48 21.61 48.30
C ASP A 450 6.50 23.01 47.66
N GLU A 451 7.38 23.25 46.69
CA GLU A 451 7.44 24.47 45.89
C GLU A 451 7.26 24.16 44.40
N LEU A 452 6.02 24.23 43.91
CA LEU A 452 5.74 24.28 42.47
C LEU A 452 5.92 25.71 41.96
N THR A 453 6.62 25.89 40.85
CA THR A 453 6.69 27.17 40.15
C THR A 453 5.31 27.56 39.60
N ASP A 454 5.05 28.86 39.36
CA ASP A 454 3.77 29.32 38.81
C ASP A 454 3.47 28.75 37.41
N SER A 455 4.51 28.44 36.64
CA SER A 455 4.39 27.74 35.36
C SER A 455 3.89 26.30 35.54
N GLU A 456 4.36 25.58 36.55
CA GLU A 456 3.94 24.20 36.83
C GLU A 456 2.53 24.13 37.40
N LYS A 457 2.16 25.08 38.27
CA LYS A 457 0.78 25.23 38.75
C LYS A 457 -0.20 25.43 37.60
N LYS A 458 0.14 26.28 36.63
CA LYS A 458 -0.67 26.50 35.42
C LYS A 458 -0.80 25.24 34.56
N GLN A 459 0.29 24.50 34.35
CA GLN A 459 0.27 23.23 33.62
C GLN A 459 -0.62 22.18 34.30
N LEU A 460 -0.56 22.09 35.64
CA LEU A 460 -1.40 21.17 36.41
C LEU A 460 -2.90 21.52 36.30
N ILE A 461 -3.24 22.82 36.31
CA ILE A 461 -4.62 23.29 36.10
C ILE A 461 -5.11 22.91 34.69
N ASP A 462 -4.29 23.15 33.66
CA ASP A 462 -4.63 22.80 32.28
C ASP A 462 -4.78 21.29 32.08
N LEU A 463 -3.93 20.47 32.72
CA LEU A 463 -4.02 19.01 32.73
C LEU A 463 -5.30 18.52 33.42
N LYS A 464 -5.65 19.06 34.60
CA LYS A 464 -6.90 18.72 35.30
C LYS A 464 -8.13 19.06 34.46
N LYS A 465 -8.11 20.23 33.80
CA LYS A 465 -9.17 20.65 32.86
C LYS A 465 -9.26 19.71 31.66
N TYR A 466 -8.13 19.34 31.07
CA TYR A 466 -8.05 18.39 29.97
C TYR A 466 -8.63 17.01 30.35
N ASN A 467 -8.19 16.45 31.47
CA ASN A 467 -8.67 15.16 31.98
C ASN A 467 -10.17 15.16 32.31
N SER A 468 -10.70 16.27 32.84
CA SER A 468 -12.13 16.44 33.07
C SER A 468 -12.94 16.42 31.76
N ILE A 469 -12.45 17.11 30.72
CA ILE A 469 -13.07 17.11 29.39
C ILE A 469 -13.07 15.69 28.80
N LEU A 470 -11.98 14.94 28.93
CA LEU A 470 -11.90 13.54 28.47
C LEU A 470 -12.91 12.63 29.18
N ARG A 471 -13.03 12.71 30.51
CA ARG A 471 -14.01 11.91 31.27
C ARG A 471 -15.45 12.20 30.85
N GLN A 472 -15.81 13.48 30.70
CA GLN A 472 -17.14 13.87 30.22
C GLN A 472 -17.43 13.34 28.81
N LYS A 473 -16.42 13.40 27.94
CA LYS A 473 -16.51 12.89 26.57
C LYS A 473 -16.70 11.36 26.55
N GLY A 474 -15.97 10.63 27.39
CA GLY A 474 -16.11 9.18 27.56
C GLY A 474 -17.53 8.77 27.95
N GLY A 475 -18.09 9.39 28.99
CA GLY A 475 -19.47 9.08 29.43
C GLY A 475 -20.55 9.40 28.38
N ILE A 476 -20.32 10.40 27.51
CA ILE A 476 -21.22 10.65 26.36
C ILE A 476 -21.16 9.50 25.36
N TYR A 477 -19.97 8.97 25.07
CA TYR A 477 -19.81 7.88 24.12
C TYR A 477 -20.33 6.55 24.65
N ASP A 478 -20.20 6.28 25.96
CA ASP A 478 -20.82 5.11 26.59
C ASP A 478 -22.35 5.10 26.40
N GLN A 479 -23.00 6.26 26.58
CA GLN A 479 -24.43 6.42 26.31
C GLN A 479 -24.78 6.23 24.82
N MET A 480 -23.91 6.72 23.92
CA MET A 480 -24.11 6.53 22.48
C MET A 480 -23.97 5.05 22.07
N ASP A 481 -23.04 4.31 22.68
CA ASP A 481 -22.85 2.89 22.46
C ASP A 481 -24.06 2.10 22.97
N ALA A 482 -24.57 2.42 24.16
CA ALA A 482 -25.80 1.82 24.71
C ALA A 482 -27.01 2.04 23.79
N ASN A 483 -27.20 3.26 23.26
CA ASN A 483 -28.27 3.54 22.29
C ASN A 483 -28.11 2.73 20.99
N SER A 484 -26.87 2.47 20.58
CA SER A 484 -26.54 1.80 19.32
C SER A 484 -26.54 0.27 19.41
N ALA A 485 -26.49 -0.30 20.63
CA ALA A 485 -26.49 -1.74 20.88
C ALA A 485 -27.69 -2.48 20.25
N SER A 486 -28.83 -1.78 20.10
CA SER A 486 -30.03 -2.33 19.48
C SER A 486 -29.90 -2.60 17.96
N PHE A 487 -28.90 -2.04 17.27
CA PHE A 487 -28.69 -2.22 15.83
C PHE A 487 -27.52 -3.16 15.58
N THR A 488 -27.79 -4.37 15.10
CA THR A 488 -26.77 -5.44 15.03
C THR A 488 -25.80 -5.23 13.86
N LYS A 489 -24.70 -6.00 13.87
CA LYS A 489 -23.72 -6.00 12.77
C LYS A 489 -24.35 -6.46 11.45
N GLU A 490 -25.20 -7.47 11.51
CA GLU A 490 -25.90 -8.06 10.37
C GLU A 490 -26.90 -7.05 9.78
N GLU A 491 -27.67 -6.38 10.65
CA GLU A 491 -28.60 -5.33 10.24
C GLU A 491 -27.89 -4.16 9.56
N HIS A 492 -26.73 -3.75 10.09
CA HIS A 492 -25.89 -2.71 9.47
C HIS A 492 -25.38 -3.15 8.09
N ARG A 493 -24.85 -4.36 7.99
CA ARG A 493 -24.37 -4.92 6.72
C ARG A 493 -25.49 -5.01 5.68
N GLN A 494 -26.68 -5.44 6.08
CA GLN A 494 -27.84 -5.52 5.21
C GLN A 494 -28.29 -4.13 4.75
N LEU A 495 -28.34 -3.14 5.66
CA LEU A 495 -28.68 -1.77 5.31
C LEU A 495 -27.66 -1.14 4.36
N LEU A 496 -26.36 -1.39 4.56
CA LEU A 496 -25.29 -0.96 3.65
C LEU A 496 -25.48 -1.53 2.24
N SER A 497 -25.70 -2.83 2.14
CA SER A 497 -25.92 -3.53 0.86
C SER A 497 -27.16 -2.99 0.12
N LEU A 498 -28.29 -2.85 0.82
CA LEU A 498 -29.53 -2.33 0.24
C LEU A 498 -29.38 -0.85 -0.19
N ASN A 499 -28.69 -0.03 0.61
CA ASN A 499 -28.41 1.35 0.26
C ASN A 499 -27.48 1.46 -0.96
N ALA A 500 -26.49 0.57 -1.09
CA ALA A 500 -25.61 0.50 -2.25
C ALA A 500 -26.38 0.14 -3.52
N LYS A 501 -27.21 -0.92 -3.49
CA LYS A 501 -28.10 -1.29 -4.62
C LYS A 501 -28.97 -0.11 -5.06
N LYS A 502 -29.62 0.58 -4.11
CA LYS A 502 -30.45 1.75 -4.39
C LYS A 502 -29.65 2.90 -5.00
N ASN A 503 -28.45 3.17 -4.46
CA ASN A 503 -27.55 4.20 -4.99
C ASN A 503 -27.13 3.88 -6.44
N ASP A 504 -26.92 2.61 -6.76
CA ASP A 504 -26.53 2.16 -8.10
C ASP A 504 -27.75 1.96 -9.03
N LYS A 505 -28.94 2.40 -8.61
CA LYS A 505 -30.20 2.27 -9.36
C LYS A 505 -30.55 0.81 -9.73
N ILE A 506 -30.06 -0.13 -8.94
CA ILE A 506 -30.41 -1.54 -9.08
C ILE A 506 -31.82 -1.71 -8.49
N PRO A 507 -32.78 -2.28 -9.25
CA PRO A 507 -34.12 -2.56 -8.73
C PRO A 507 -34.04 -3.47 -7.50
N LEU A 508 -34.71 -3.08 -6.42
CA LEU A 508 -34.89 -3.89 -5.23
C LEU A 508 -36.15 -4.73 -5.37
N THR A 509 -36.17 -5.95 -4.85
CA THR A 509 -37.40 -6.75 -4.72
C THR A 509 -38.37 -6.12 -3.71
N LYS A 510 -39.63 -6.57 -3.68
CA LYS A 510 -40.61 -6.08 -2.70
C LYS A 510 -40.13 -6.28 -1.25
N ASP A 511 -39.60 -7.45 -0.94
CA ASP A 511 -39.08 -7.78 0.40
C ASP A 511 -37.86 -6.90 0.75
N GLU A 512 -36.96 -6.69 -0.22
CA GLU A 512 -35.80 -5.81 -0.04
C GLU A 512 -36.21 -4.35 0.22
N ILE A 513 -37.29 -3.87 -0.41
CA ILE A 513 -37.84 -2.52 -0.17
C ILE A 513 -38.39 -2.42 1.26
N GLU A 514 -39.14 -3.43 1.72
CA GLU A 514 -39.68 -3.44 3.07
C GLU A 514 -38.58 -3.50 4.14
N GLN A 515 -37.61 -4.41 3.95
CA GLN A 515 -36.42 -4.51 4.80
C GLN A 515 -35.64 -3.20 4.82
N PHE A 516 -35.43 -2.56 3.66
CA PHE A 516 -34.74 -1.28 3.58
C PHE A 516 -35.46 -0.20 4.38
N LYS A 517 -36.80 -0.09 4.28
CA LYS A 517 -37.60 0.87 5.06
C LYS A 517 -37.49 0.60 6.57
N LYS A 518 -37.64 -0.66 6.99
CA LYS A 518 -37.54 -1.08 8.40
C LYS A 518 -36.18 -0.74 9.00
N LEU A 519 -35.10 -1.15 8.34
CA LEU A 519 -33.72 -0.90 8.80
C LEU A 519 -33.37 0.59 8.79
N THR A 520 -33.79 1.33 7.76
CA THR A 520 -33.59 2.79 7.68
C THR A 520 -34.31 3.51 8.84
N SER A 521 -35.54 3.10 9.16
CA SER A 521 -36.29 3.67 10.29
C SER A 521 -35.59 3.42 11.62
N LYS A 522 -35.16 2.17 11.87
CA LYS A 522 -34.41 1.79 13.07
C LYS A 522 -33.11 2.60 13.21
N PHE A 523 -32.33 2.70 12.14
CA PHE A 523 -31.09 3.48 12.11
C PHE A 523 -31.33 4.98 12.36
N ASN A 524 -32.36 5.58 11.75
CA ASN A 524 -32.69 6.99 11.95
C ASN A 524 -33.13 7.28 13.40
N LYS A 525 -33.91 6.40 14.05
CA LYS A 525 -34.28 6.55 15.46
C LYS A 525 -33.06 6.60 16.37
N ILE A 526 -32.07 5.74 16.15
CA ILE A 526 -30.81 5.74 16.93
C ILE A 526 -30.03 7.04 16.68
N LYS A 527 -29.93 7.47 15.42
CA LYS A 527 -29.29 8.71 15.05
C LYS A 527 -29.94 9.93 15.71
N GLU A 528 -31.26 9.96 15.80
CA GLU A 528 -32.02 11.01 16.48
C GLU A 528 -31.75 11.03 17.98
N LYS A 529 -31.77 9.87 18.65
CA LYS A 529 -31.37 9.74 20.07
C LYS A 529 -29.95 10.27 20.30
N ASN A 530 -29.02 9.94 19.41
CA ASN A 530 -27.62 10.34 19.52
C ASN A 530 -27.33 11.76 19.01
N LEU A 531 -28.30 12.51 18.47
CA LEU A 531 -28.04 13.80 17.85
C LEU A 531 -27.52 14.85 18.84
N LYS A 532 -28.16 14.96 20.02
CA LYS A 532 -27.75 15.90 21.08
C LYS A 532 -26.40 15.49 21.68
N LEU A 533 -26.19 14.19 21.91
CA LEU A 533 -24.93 13.64 22.42
C LEU A 533 -23.75 13.93 21.48
N ASN A 534 -23.93 13.71 20.17
CA ASN A 534 -22.93 14.04 19.15
C ASN A 534 -22.56 15.53 19.15
N ARG A 535 -23.53 16.44 19.33
CA ARG A 535 -23.26 17.89 19.41
C ARG A 535 -22.42 18.22 20.65
N LYS A 536 -22.75 17.63 21.81
CA LYS A 536 -21.97 17.81 23.06
C LYS A 536 -20.54 17.28 22.90
N ALA A 537 -20.37 16.06 22.41
CA ALA A 537 -19.05 15.47 22.14
C ALA A 537 -18.23 16.32 21.16
N GLY A 538 -18.86 16.83 20.09
CA GLY A 538 -18.20 17.73 19.14
C GLY A 538 -17.74 19.06 19.74
N GLY A 539 -18.49 19.61 20.70
CA GLY A 539 -18.09 20.78 21.47
C GLY A 539 -16.86 20.52 22.35
N LEU A 540 -16.85 19.41 23.09
CA LEU A 540 -15.71 19.00 23.92
C LEU A 540 -14.45 18.72 23.07
N GLU A 541 -14.62 18.05 21.94
CA GLU A 541 -13.54 17.76 20.98
C GLU A 541 -12.93 19.04 20.37
N THR A 542 -13.70 20.11 20.24
CA THR A 542 -13.19 21.39 19.76
C THR A 542 -12.27 22.03 20.81
N LYS A 543 -12.67 22.00 22.08
CA LYS A 543 -11.84 22.46 23.21
C LYS A 543 -10.54 21.66 23.33
N ILE A 544 -10.60 20.32 23.18
CA ILE A 544 -9.40 19.46 23.14
C ILE A 544 -8.43 19.92 22.04
N ARG A 545 -8.93 20.13 20.83
CA ARG A 545 -8.09 20.55 19.69
C ARG A 545 -7.51 21.96 19.84
N GLU A 546 -8.21 22.86 20.54
CA GLU A 546 -7.68 24.18 20.88
C GLU A 546 -6.49 24.09 21.84
N ILE A 547 -6.60 23.25 22.88
CA ILE A 547 -5.51 22.96 23.82
C ILE A 547 -4.30 22.40 23.05
N HIS A 548 -4.50 21.36 22.25
CA HIS A 548 -3.39 20.77 21.47
C HIS A 548 -2.76 21.76 20.49
N ALA A 549 -3.53 22.63 19.85
CA ALA A 549 -2.96 23.58 18.92
C ALA A 549 -2.09 24.65 19.62
N ALA A 550 -2.51 25.13 20.80
CA ALA A 550 -1.70 26.03 21.62
C ALA A 550 -0.41 25.33 22.04
N THR A 551 -0.50 24.07 22.50
CA THR A 551 0.67 23.30 22.89
C THR A 551 1.59 23.01 21.72
N ALA A 552 1.07 22.63 20.55
CA ALA A 552 1.88 22.33 19.38
C ALA A 552 2.75 23.53 19.00
N LYS A 553 2.18 24.75 19.02
CA LYS A 553 2.91 26.00 18.79
C LYS A 553 4.01 26.24 19.83
N ALA A 554 3.71 26.01 21.11
CA ALA A 554 4.69 26.14 22.18
C ALA A 554 5.83 25.12 22.03
N ARG A 555 5.51 23.87 21.68
CA ARG A 555 6.49 22.79 21.44
C ARG A 555 7.41 23.12 20.28
N GLN A 556 6.86 23.55 19.15
CA GLN A 556 7.64 23.95 17.97
C GLN A 556 8.64 25.07 18.32
N LYS A 557 8.20 26.10 19.07
CA LYS A 557 9.09 27.20 19.49
C LYS A 557 10.22 26.72 20.40
N ASN A 558 9.91 25.95 21.43
CA ASN A 558 10.90 25.42 22.39
C ASN A 558 11.91 24.50 21.68
N PHE A 559 11.40 23.62 20.82
CA PHE A 559 12.22 22.69 20.06
C PHE A 559 13.23 23.42 19.16
N MET A 560 12.79 24.43 18.41
CA MET A 560 13.68 25.23 17.57
C MET A 560 14.76 25.98 18.37
N ALA A 561 14.44 26.45 19.58
CA ALA A 561 15.41 27.10 20.45
C ALA A 561 16.52 26.15 20.92
N LYS A 562 16.25 24.83 20.96
CA LYS A 562 17.20 23.81 21.42
C LYS A 562 17.87 23.04 20.29
N ALA A 563 17.31 23.06 19.07
CA ALA A 563 17.65 22.17 17.95
C ALA A 563 19.17 22.01 17.69
N GLN A 564 19.95 23.10 17.71
CA GLN A 564 21.40 23.04 17.49
C GLN A 564 22.13 22.27 18.60
N SER A 565 21.72 22.45 19.85
CA SER A 565 22.29 21.74 20.99
C SER A 565 21.95 20.25 20.93
N ILE A 566 20.71 19.92 20.52
CA ILE A 566 20.28 18.53 20.27
C ILE A 566 21.19 17.88 19.22
N GLU A 567 21.38 18.57 18.10
CA GLU A 567 22.09 18.05 16.94
C GLU A 567 23.56 17.78 17.22
N LYS A 568 24.24 18.73 17.87
CA LYS A 568 25.64 18.54 18.32
C LYS A 568 25.78 17.31 19.20
N TYR A 569 24.82 17.09 20.08
CA TYR A 569 24.86 16.01 21.04
C TYR A 569 24.62 14.63 20.39
N ILE A 570 23.63 14.54 19.50
CA ILE A 570 23.38 13.32 18.71
C ILE A 570 24.65 12.90 17.97
N VAL A 571 25.36 13.84 17.34
CA VAL A 571 26.60 13.54 16.59
C VAL A 571 27.69 12.95 17.49
N VAL A 572 27.80 13.41 18.74
CA VAL A 572 28.78 12.86 19.70
C VAL A 572 28.43 11.42 20.06
N ILE A 573 27.16 11.14 20.38
CA ILE A 573 26.72 9.79 20.73
C ILE A 573 26.86 8.83 19.55
N GLU A 574 26.50 9.24 18.35
CA GLU A 574 26.59 8.35 17.19
C GLU A 574 28.02 7.91 16.89
N LYS A 575 29.01 8.77 17.19
CA LYS A 575 30.43 8.45 17.00
C LYS A 575 31.00 7.61 18.14
N ASN A 576 30.62 7.91 19.39
CA ASN A 576 31.37 7.45 20.57
C ASN A 576 30.51 6.68 21.59
N GLY A 577 29.20 6.61 21.42
CA GLY A 577 28.27 6.02 22.38
C GLY A 577 28.14 4.51 22.27
N THR A 578 27.56 3.90 23.30
CA THR A 578 27.14 2.48 23.28
C THR A 578 26.00 2.25 22.30
N GLU A 579 25.66 1.00 22.00
CA GLU A 579 24.53 0.69 21.11
C GLU A 579 23.19 1.22 21.66
N GLU A 580 22.95 1.11 22.97
CA GLU A 580 21.76 1.68 23.62
C GLU A 580 21.72 3.20 23.52
N GLN A 581 22.86 3.87 23.68
CA GLN A 581 22.95 5.31 23.49
C GLN A 581 22.70 5.69 22.02
N LYS A 582 23.22 4.92 21.06
CA LYS A 582 22.98 5.13 19.63
C LYS A 582 21.50 4.97 19.26
N GLU A 583 20.77 4.06 19.91
CA GLU A 583 19.31 3.94 19.74
C GLU A 583 18.59 5.22 20.19
N ILE A 584 18.97 5.78 21.34
CA ILE A 584 18.43 7.06 21.83
C ILE A 584 18.78 8.20 20.89
N ALA A 585 20.02 8.26 20.40
CA ALA A 585 20.45 9.26 19.43
C ALA A 585 19.64 9.14 18.12
N ALA A 586 19.38 7.93 17.65
CA ALA A 586 18.53 7.68 16.49
C ALA A 586 17.08 8.14 16.72
N HIS A 587 16.54 7.97 17.94
CA HIS A 587 15.20 8.44 18.30
C HIS A 587 15.13 9.97 18.40
N LEU A 588 16.10 10.60 19.05
CA LEU A 588 16.21 12.07 19.11
C LEU A 588 16.40 12.68 17.73
N ARG A 589 17.17 12.04 16.85
CA ARG A 589 17.34 12.46 15.46
C ARG A 589 16.03 12.38 14.69
N ALA A 590 15.31 11.26 14.79
CA ALA A 590 14.01 11.11 14.15
C ALA A 590 13.01 12.17 14.64
N LEU A 591 13.01 12.49 15.94
CA LEU A 591 12.21 13.56 16.52
C LEU A 591 12.63 14.94 15.98
N LEU A 592 13.94 15.22 15.92
CA LEU A 592 14.49 16.47 15.40
C LEU A 592 14.10 16.73 13.96
N GLU A 593 14.27 15.74 13.10
CA GLU A 593 13.93 15.88 11.69
C GLU A 593 12.41 15.96 11.45
N PHE A 594 11.62 15.19 12.21
CA PHE A 594 10.16 15.32 12.20
C PHE A 594 9.72 16.74 12.60
N ASN A 595 10.31 17.31 13.65
CA ASN A 595 9.99 18.67 14.09
C ASN A 595 10.44 19.73 13.07
N LYS A 596 11.65 19.62 12.51
CA LYS A 596 12.15 20.52 11.45
C LYS A 596 11.20 20.55 10.25
N LEU A 597 10.69 19.39 9.84
CA LEU A 597 9.71 19.25 8.76
C LEU A 597 8.39 19.97 9.05
N ILE A 598 7.85 19.80 10.26
CA ILE A 598 6.61 20.45 10.68
C ILE A 598 6.79 21.97 10.75
N VAL A 599 7.91 22.46 11.31
CA VAL A 599 8.21 23.91 11.39
C VAL A 599 8.40 24.53 10.00
N ALA A 600 9.05 23.80 9.08
CA ALA A 600 9.22 24.24 7.70
C ALA A 600 7.92 24.27 6.87
N GLY A 601 6.80 23.82 7.47
CA GLY A 601 5.51 23.71 6.79
C GLY A 601 5.56 22.68 5.66
N VAL A 602 6.32 21.60 5.80
CA VAL A 602 6.31 20.52 4.79
C VAL A 602 4.98 19.75 4.86
N ASP A 603 4.29 19.79 6.00
CA ASP A 603 2.92 19.31 6.17
C ASP A 603 1.86 20.19 5.49
N VAL A 604 2.15 21.48 5.33
CA VAL A 604 1.27 22.48 4.72
C VAL A 604 2.08 23.37 3.78
N LEU A 605 2.13 23.02 2.49
CA LEU A 605 2.89 23.70 1.41
C LEU A 605 2.71 25.24 1.36
N TYR A 606 3.36 25.97 2.26
CA TYR A 606 3.49 27.43 2.25
C TYR A 606 4.95 27.79 1.98
N GLY A 607 5.28 28.30 0.78
CA GLY A 607 6.64 28.72 0.37
C GLY A 607 6.97 28.43 -1.09
N SER A 608 8.18 28.80 -1.54
CA SER A 608 8.64 28.66 -2.94
C SER A 608 8.58 27.20 -3.45
N GLN A 609 8.29 27.04 -4.75
CA GLN A 609 7.74 25.82 -5.33
C GLN A 609 8.72 24.65 -5.49
N ASP A 610 10.01 24.91 -5.70
CA ASP A 610 10.94 23.88 -6.22
C ASP A 610 11.55 22.97 -5.14
N ASP A 611 11.83 23.49 -3.94
CA ASP A 611 12.43 22.69 -2.84
C ASP A 611 11.43 21.86 -2.02
N LYS A 612 10.11 22.05 -2.21
CA LYS A 612 9.08 21.44 -1.34
C LYS A 612 8.36 20.23 -1.95
N ASN A 613 8.45 20.04 -3.27
CA ASN A 613 7.97 18.81 -3.92
C ASN A 613 8.96 17.66 -3.79
N THR A 614 10.26 17.96 -3.73
CA THR A 614 11.33 16.97 -3.47
C THR A 614 11.21 16.32 -2.10
N ARG A 615 10.62 17.02 -1.12
CA ARG A 615 10.38 16.54 0.26
C ARG A 615 9.04 15.84 0.49
N ASN A 616 8.30 15.54 -0.58
CA ASN A 616 7.04 14.79 -0.49
C ASN A 616 7.28 13.41 0.12
N TYR A 617 6.41 12.99 1.05
CA TYR A 617 6.48 11.76 1.87
C TYR A 617 7.50 11.77 3.03
N GLU A 618 8.36 12.79 3.19
CA GLU A 618 9.37 12.79 4.28
C GLU A 618 8.72 12.72 5.67
N ILE A 619 7.67 13.50 5.92
CA ILE A 619 6.94 13.48 7.20
C ILE A 619 6.40 12.09 7.51
N GLN A 620 5.83 11.42 6.51
CA GLN A 620 5.28 10.08 6.61
C GLN A 620 6.36 9.03 6.90
N CYS A 621 7.59 9.24 6.42
CA CYS A 621 8.72 8.37 6.74
C CYS A 621 9.17 8.54 8.20
N TYR A 622 9.24 9.78 8.70
CA TYR A 622 9.61 10.01 10.10
C TYR A 622 8.53 9.59 11.09
N ILE A 623 7.24 9.69 10.72
CA ILE A 623 6.14 9.13 11.51
C ILE A 623 6.32 7.63 11.71
N GLU A 624 6.55 6.88 10.62
CA GLU A 624 6.73 5.43 10.68
C GLU A 624 8.00 5.04 11.46
N ARG A 625 9.10 5.78 11.27
CA ARG A 625 10.33 5.59 12.06
C ARG A 625 10.10 5.84 13.56
N LEU A 626 9.44 6.94 13.93
CA LEU A 626 9.12 7.25 15.32
C LEU A 626 8.17 6.22 15.92
N ASN A 627 7.19 5.74 15.14
CA ASN A 627 6.30 4.67 15.56
C ASN A 627 7.09 3.39 15.90
N LYS A 628 7.99 2.96 15.00
CA LYS A 628 8.87 1.79 15.20
C LYS A 628 9.66 1.91 16.50
N LEU A 629 10.32 3.05 16.70
CA LEU A 629 11.13 3.33 17.90
C LEU A 629 10.29 3.32 19.19
N CYS A 630 8.97 3.52 19.08
CA CYS A 630 8.07 3.49 20.23
C CYS A 630 7.36 2.14 20.42
N GLY A 631 7.51 1.17 19.52
CA GLY A 631 6.88 -0.15 19.62
C GLY A 631 5.35 -0.15 19.49
N TRP A 632 4.77 0.76 18.71
CA TRP A 632 3.32 0.80 18.47
C TRP A 632 2.93 0.04 17.19
N ASP A 633 1.68 -0.39 17.05
CA ASP A 633 1.20 -0.92 15.78
C ASP A 633 0.94 0.24 14.79
N PHE A 634 1.61 0.20 13.63
CA PHE A 634 1.46 1.22 12.58
C PHE A 634 0.51 0.78 11.48
N HIS A 635 -0.45 1.62 11.10
CA HIS A 635 -1.34 1.37 9.98
C HIS A 635 -1.31 2.49 8.95
N LEU A 636 -0.88 2.17 7.74
CA LEU A 636 -0.88 3.09 6.60
C LEU A 636 -2.07 2.84 5.68
N THR A 637 -2.84 3.89 5.40
CA THR A 637 -3.99 3.77 4.50
C THR A 637 -4.18 4.98 3.58
N CYS A 638 -4.83 4.76 2.45
CA CYS A 638 -5.35 5.82 1.59
C CYS A 638 -6.69 5.36 0.98
N LYS A 639 -7.32 6.20 0.16
CA LYS A 639 -8.62 5.93 -0.46
C LYS A 639 -8.83 4.49 -0.92
N SER A 640 -7.90 3.95 -1.70
CA SER A 640 -7.91 2.56 -2.21
C SER A 640 -6.80 1.68 -1.61
N GLY A 641 -5.87 2.27 -0.85
CA GLY A 641 -4.67 1.58 -0.36
C GLY A 641 -3.63 1.26 -1.45
N LYS A 642 -3.79 1.79 -2.68
CA LYS A 642 -2.95 1.48 -3.85
C LYS A 642 -1.81 2.49 -4.01
N ASP A 643 -1.93 3.43 -4.96
CA ASP A 643 -0.85 4.31 -5.44
C ASP A 643 -0.08 5.03 -4.33
N ARG A 644 -0.77 5.88 -3.55
CA ARG A 644 -0.17 6.71 -2.49
C ARG A 644 0.46 5.86 -1.39
N THR A 645 -0.16 4.73 -1.07
CA THR A 645 0.31 3.82 -0.01
C THR A 645 1.57 3.08 -0.45
N ASN A 646 1.62 2.59 -1.69
CA ASN A 646 2.82 1.94 -2.23
C ASN A 646 3.99 2.93 -2.32
N ALA A 647 3.75 4.15 -2.83
CA ALA A 647 4.79 5.17 -2.91
C ALA A 647 5.33 5.56 -1.52
N ALA A 648 4.47 5.68 -0.51
CA ALA A 648 4.90 5.95 0.86
C ALA A 648 5.75 4.80 1.43
N ILE A 649 5.36 3.55 1.21
CA ILE A 649 6.08 2.37 1.71
C ILE A 649 7.48 2.26 1.09
N GLU A 650 7.61 2.41 -0.24
CA GLU A 650 8.93 2.35 -0.87
C GLU A 650 9.85 3.48 -0.39
N LYS A 651 9.30 4.67 -0.12
CA LYS A 651 10.06 5.80 0.44
C LYS A 651 10.46 5.56 1.90
N GLN A 652 9.59 4.94 2.69
CA GLN A 652 9.90 4.48 4.05
C GLN A 652 11.03 3.43 4.03
N HIS A 653 10.99 2.49 3.09
CA HIS A 653 12.05 1.49 2.89
C HIS A 653 13.38 2.13 2.48
N ALA A 654 13.36 3.04 1.50
CA ALA A 654 14.54 3.78 1.08
C ALA A 654 15.17 4.52 2.27
N LYS A 655 14.38 5.35 2.96
CA LYS A 655 14.84 6.17 4.10
C LYS A 655 15.42 5.33 5.23
N ALA A 656 14.78 4.20 5.55
CA ALA A 656 15.26 3.26 6.56
C ALA A 656 16.60 2.64 6.14
N LEU A 657 16.71 2.13 4.91
CA LEU A 657 17.92 1.48 4.41
C LEU A 657 19.13 2.43 4.41
N ILE A 658 18.94 3.65 3.94
CA ILE A 658 20.00 4.68 3.91
C ILE A 658 20.49 4.98 5.32
N SER A 659 19.56 5.25 6.24
CA SER A 659 19.95 5.57 7.62
C SER A 659 20.72 4.43 8.29
N MET A 660 20.40 3.17 7.98
CA MET A 660 21.15 2.03 8.49
C MET A 660 22.52 1.89 7.85
N HIS A 661 22.63 2.19 6.55
CA HIS A 661 23.90 2.16 5.85
C HIS A 661 24.85 3.24 6.38
N GLU A 662 24.36 4.47 6.58
CA GLU A 662 25.14 5.59 7.16
C GLU A 662 25.69 5.27 8.54
N GLN A 663 24.94 4.54 9.38
CA GLN A 663 25.38 4.14 10.72
C GLN A 663 26.49 3.08 10.71
N ARG A 664 26.69 2.39 9.58
CA ARG A 664 27.59 1.22 9.48
C ARG A 664 28.87 1.48 8.70
N VAL A 665 28.88 2.45 7.79
CA VAL A 665 30.05 2.80 6.98
C VAL A 665 30.80 3.95 7.65
N VAL A 666 32.09 3.75 7.95
CA VAL A 666 32.96 4.78 8.55
C VAL A 666 33.20 5.87 7.50
N GLN A 667 32.60 7.05 7.70
CA GLN A 667 32.60 8.11 6.68
C GLN A 667 33.97 8.76 6.47
N GLY A 668 34.45 8.74 5.21
CA GLY A 668 35.30 9.79 4.65
C GLY A 668 34.47 10.93 4.02
N GLN A 669 35.02 12.14 3.87
CA GLN A 669 34.29 13.32 3.37
C GLN A 669 33.72 13.18 1.94
N ASP A 670 34.38 12.41 1.08
CA ASP A 670 33.94 12.20 -0.31
C ASP A 670 32.78 11.17 -0.40
N GLU A 671 32.76 10.17 0.47
CA GLU A 671 31.67 9.18 0.54
C GLU A 671 30.36 9.79 1.04
N GLU A 672 30.41 10.81 1.90
CA GLU A 672 29.20 11.48 2.43
C GLU A 672 28.39 12.20 1.32
N LYS A 673 29.07 12.79 0.34
CA LYS A 673 28.41 13.46 -0.80
C LYS A 673 27.76 12.44 -1.74
N ASP A 674 28.46 11.36 -2.02
CA ASP A 674 27.96 10.28 -2.87
C ASP A 674 26.78 9.54 -2.20
N LEU A 675 26.82 9.36 -0.89
CA LEU A 675 25.72 8.79 -0.11
C LEU A 675 24.48 9.69 -0.12
N LYS A 676 24.63 11.01 0.06
CA LYS A 676 23.48 11.95 -0.02
C LYS A 676 22.87 11.99 -1.42
N LYS A 677 23.70 11.89 -2.47
CA LYS A 677 23.23 11.78 -3.84
C LYS A 677 22.46 10.46 -4.05
N LEU A 678 23.02 9.34 -3.60
CA LEU A 678 22.39 8.02 -3.68
C LEU A 678 21.11 7.94 -2.84
N GLU A 679 21.08 8.58 -1.68
CA GLU A 679 19.89 8.75 -0.84
C GLU A 679 18.79 9.44 -1.63
N ARG A 680 19.11 10.63 -2.17
CA ARG A 680 18.16 11.42 -2.92
C ARG A 680 17.69 10.65 -4.15
N GLU A 681 18.57 9.90 -4.81
CA GLU A 681 18.18 9.02 -5.90
C GLU A 681 17.22 7.92 -5.45
N LEU A 682 17.54 7.10 -4.45
CA LEU A 682 16.66 6.02 -3.99
C LEU A 682 15.33 6.52 -3.44
N PHE A 683 15.36 7.62 -2.69
CA PHE A 683 14.19 8.24 -2.10
C PHE A 683 13.29 8.89 -3.15
N LEU A 684 13.87 9.68 -4.07
CA LEU A 684 13.11 10.27 -5.16
C LEU A 684 12.57 9.16 -6.04
N LYS A 685 13.44 8.28 -6.57
CA LYS A 685 13.12 7.13 -7.44
C LYS A 685 12.17 6.12 -6.80
N GLY A 686 11.84 6.28 -5.51
CA GLY A 686 10.87 5.45 -4.81
C GLY A 686 11.27 3.99 -4.88
N TYR A 687 12.56 3.71 -4.65
CA TYR A 687 13.16 2.39 -4.71
C TYR A 687 12.77 1.65 -6.00
N GLU A 688 13.47 1.99 -7.08
CA GLU A 688 13.11 1.83 -8.50
C GLU A 688 12.73 0.40 -9.01
N GLN A 689 12.59 -0.59 -8.13
CA GLN A 689 12.03 -1.93 -8.38
C GLN A 689 11.12 -2.46 -7.25
N GLY A 690 10.40 -1.59 -6.54
CA GLY A 690 9.35 -1.94 -5.58
C GLY A 690 8.46 -3.14 -5.93
N PRO A 691 8.10 -4.05 -5.01
CA PRO A 691 6.94 -4.93 -5.18
C PRO A 691 5.61 -4.15 -5.28
N GLY A 692 5.67 -2.82 -5.32
CA GLY A 692 4.60 -1.81 -5.35
C GLY A 692 3.50 -1.91 -6.41
N ASN A 693 3.30 -3.07 -7.03
CA ASN A 693 2.09 -3.37 -7.79
C ASN A 693 1.36 -4.66 -7.39
N ASP A 694 2.00 -5.55 -6.64
CA ASP A 694 1.40 -6.82 -6.24
C ASP A 694 0.77 -6.78 -4.85
N ILE A 695 1.06 -5.75 -4.04
CA ILE A 695 0.62 -5.72 -2.63
C ILE A 695 -0.82 -5.21 -2.47
N CYS A 696 -1.38 -4.50 -3.47
CA CYS A 696 -2.73 -3.92 -3.38
C CYS A 696 -3.65 -4.15 -4.59
N GLY A 697 -3.24 -5.01 -5.52
CA GLY A 697 -4.13 -5.58 -6.51
C GLY A 697 -5.18 -6.46 -5.83
N ASP A 698 -6.45 -6.16 -6.02
CA ASP A 698 -7.56 -6.98 -5.55
C ASP A 698 -7.55 -8.35 -6.22
N ASN A 699 -6.83 -9.35 -5.69
CA ASN A 699 -6.70 -10.69 -6.31
C ASN A 699 -6.47 -10.66 -7.83
N MET A 700 -5.86 -9.60 -8.34
CA MET A 700 -5.62 -9.52 -9.75
C MET A 700 -4.56 -10.60 -10.01
N LYS A 701 -4.89 -11.57 -10.86
CA LYS A 701 -3.90 -12.39 -11.58
C LYS A 701 -2.76 -11.49 -12.08
N PRO A 702 -1.54 -12.01 -12.32
CA PRO A 702 -0.37 -11.23 -12.78
C PRO A 702 -0.69 -10.35 -14.01
N GLY A 703 -1.24 -9.16 -13.75
CA GLY A 703 -2.10 -8.51 -14.72
C GLY A 703 -2.61 -7.11 -14.39
N ALA A 704 -2.34 -6.66 -13.17
CA ALA A 704 -2.86 -5.39 -12.68
C ALA A 704 -1.77 -4.50 -12.13
N GLN A 705 -0.63 -4.47 -12.82
CA GLN A 705 0.37 -3.49 -12.47
C GLN A 705 -0.18 -2.10 -12.78
N GLN A 706 -0.19 -1.25 -11.76
CA GLN A 706 -0.62 0.14 -11.83
C GLN A 706 0.63 0.99 -11.78
N ILE A 707 0.88 1.73 -12.85
CA ILE A 707 1.88 2.77 -12.79
C ILE A 707 1.21 4.05 -12.25
N SER A 708 1.77 4.61 -11.17
CA SER A 708 1.41 5.95 -10.69
C SER A 708 1.69 7.01 -11.77
N HIS A 709 0.70 7.87 -11.99
CA HIS A 709 0.62 8.80 -13.11
C HIS A 709 1.41 10.12 -12.90
N SER A 710 2.05 10.35 -11.76
CA SER A 710 2.51 11.71 -11.42
C SER A 710 3.65 11.88 -10.39
N ASP A 711 4.46 10.88 -10.06
CA ASP A 711 5.47 11.02 -8.98
C ASP A 711 6.88 11.50 -9.41
N PHE A 712 7.11 11.94 -10.66
CA PHE A 712 8.46 12.34 -11.11
C PHE A 712 8.49 13.52 -12.09
N THR A 713 8.62 14.71 -11.53
CA THR A 713 9.30 15.87 -12.14
C THR A 713 9.97 16.58 -10.96
N SER A 714 11.28 16.78 -10.91
CA SER A 714 12.01 17.66 -11.82
C SER A 714 13.40 17.13 -12.19
N GLU A 715 13.89 17.63 -13.33
CA GLU A 715 15.13 17.38 -14.04
C GLU A 715 16.36 17.07 -13.16
N SER A 716 16.93 15.88 -13.34
CA SER A 716 18.32 15.66 -13.84
C SER A 716 18.66 14.15 -13.81
N SER A 717 18.80 13.58 -15.02
CA SER A 717 19.49 12.32 -15.38
C SER A 717 19.18 11.01 -14.63
N PHE A 718 18.01 10.41 -14.90
CA PHE A 718 17.80 9.15 -15.65
C PHE A 718 16.36 8.73 -15.38
N ALA A 719 15.49 9.19 -16.27
CA ALA A 719 14.09 9.32 -16.00
C ALA A 719 13.29 8.10 -16.49
N LEU A 720 12.56 7.48 -15.56
CA LEU A 720 11.35 6.70 -15.80
C LEU A 720 10.26 7.58 -16.45
N TYR A 721 10.49 8.06 -17.67
CA TYR A 721 9.46 8.69 -18.50
C TYR A 721 8.70 7.64 -19.30
N ALA A 722 7.82 6.91 -18.60
CA ALA A 722 6.69 6.21 -19.22
C ALA A 722 5.54 6.05 -18.23
N THR A 723 5.13 7.11 -17.54
CA THR A 723 4.08 7.00 -16.51
C THR A 723 2.95 8.01 -16.67
N LYS A 724 3.05 8.97 -17.61
CA LYS A 724 1.94 9.88 -17.94
C LYS A 724 0.79 9.25 -18.76
N LYS A 725 0.78 7.97 -19.10
CA LYS A 725 -0.35 7.40 -19.89
C LYS A 725 -0.82 6.01 -19.48
N VAL A 726 -0.24 5.42 -18.42
CA VAL A 726 -0.45 4.01 -18.07
C VAL A 726 -1.56 3.79 -17.03
N SER A 727 -2.09 4.87 -16.45
CA SER A 727 -3.23 4.82 -15.52
C SER A 727 -4.56 4.34 -16.16
N SER A 728 -4.62 4.18 -17.48
CA SER A 728 -5.85 3.85 -18.18
C SER A 728 -6.30 2.40 -17.98
N LEU A 729 -5.37 1.43 -17.89
CA LEU A 729 -5.73 0.02 -17.65
C LEU A 729 -6.24 -0.21 -16.22
N GLN A 730 -5.74 0.58 -15.26
CA GLN A 730 -6.14 0.58 -13.85
C GLN A 730 -7.59 1.03 -13.64
N LYS A 731 -8.11 1.92 -14.49
CA LYS A 731 -9.51 2.35 -14.47
C LYS A 731 -10.48 1.32 -15.08
N GLY A 732 -9.96 0.14 -15.43
CA GLY A 732 -10.66 -0.92 -16.14
C GLY A 732 -10.68 -0.63 -17.63
N ILE A 733 -10.60 -1.68 -18.45
CA ILE A 733 -10.76 -1.56 -19.91
C ILE A 733 -12.14 -0.97 -20.29
N ASP A 734 -13.07 -0.90 -19.34
CA ASP A 734 -14.38 -0.24 -19.45
C ASP A 734 -14.34 1.27 -19.68
N LYS A 735 -13.21 1.93 -19.36
CA LYS A 735 -13.03 3.39 -19.46
C LYS A 735 -11.94 3.78 -20.45
N LEU A 736 -11.53 2.85 -21.32
CA LEU A 736 -10.66 3.20 -22.42
C LEU A 736 -11.42 4.15 -23.37
N PRO A 737 -10.72 5.12 -23.98
CA PRO A 737 -11.33 5.97 -25.00
C PRO A 737 -11.86 5.11 -26.14
N GLU A 738 -12.95 5.56 -26.74
CA GLU A 738 -13.49 4.95 -27.95
C GLU A 738 -12.45 5.05 -29.07
N VAL A 739 -12.42 4.01 -29.91
CA VAL A 739 -11.58 3.94 -31.10
C VAL A 739 -12.38 4.54 -32.25
N GLU A 740 -11.72 5.27 -33.14
CA GLU A 740 -12.35 5.86 -34.33
C GLU A 740 -13.06 4.78 -35.16
N ASP A 741 -14.23 5.11 -35.73
CA ASP A 741 -15.14 4.13 -36.34
C ASP A 741 -14.48 3.34 -37.48
N GLU A 742 -13.69 4.00 -38.33
CA GLU A 742 -12.95 3.36 -39.43
C GLU A 742 -11.96 2.31 -38.92
N GLU A 743 -11.19 2.68 -37.90
CA GLU A 743 -10.20 1.79 -37.29
C GLU A 743 -10.84 0.62 -36.54
N LYS A 744 -11.96 0.88 -35.87
CA LYS A 744 -12.77 -0.14 -35.20
C LYS A 744 -13.34 -1.12 -36.21
N GLU A 745 -13.86 -0.63 -37.33
CA GLU A 745 -14.44 -1.47 -38.37
C GLU A 745 -13.42 -2.43 -38.98
N ILE A 746 -12.18 -1.97 -39.23
CA ILE A 746 -11.08 -2.83 -39.70
C ILE A 746 -10.85 -4.00 -38.73
N ILE A 747 -10.72 -3.73 -37.43
CA ILE A 747 -10.46 -4.77 -36.42
C ILE A 747 -11.64 -5.74 -36.29
N VAL A 748 -12.88 -5.23 -36.37
CA VAL A 748 -14.10 -6.06 -36.31
C VAL A 748 -14.25 -6.92 -37.57
N ARG A 749 -13.92 -6.41 -38.76
CA ARG A 749 -13.89 -7.18 -40.01
C ARG A 749 -12.86 -8.31 -39.94
N GLU A 750 -11.66 -8.05 -39.41
CA GLU A 750 -10.64 -9.09 -39.20
C GLU A 750 -11.09 -10.17 -38.21
N TYR A 751 -11.72 -9.78 -37.10
CA TYR A 751 -12.31 -10.72 -36.15
C TYR A 751 -13.39 -11.58 -36.81
N THR A 752 -14.26 -10.96 -37.62
CA THR A 752 -15.33 -11.67 -38.33
C THR A 752 -14.75 -12.74 -39.26
N LYS A 753 -13.71 -12.40 -40.03
CA LYS A 753 -12.98 -13.37 -40.87
C LYS A 753 -12.38 -14.51 -40.06
N PHE A 754 -11.76 -14.22 -38.91
CA PHE A 754 -11.24 -15.24 -38.01
C PHE A 754 -12.33 -16.22 -37.54
N THR A 755 -13.52 -15.72 -37.19
CA THR A 755 -14.63 -16.58 -36.74
C THR A 755 -15.26 -17.43 -37.84
N GLN A 756 -15.13 -17.03 -39.11
CA GLN A 756 -15.62 -17.73 -40.29
C GLN A 756 -14.65 -18.79 -40.81
N THR A 757 -13.40 -18.79 -40.32
CA THR A 757 -12.40 -19.78 -40.71
C THR A 757 -12.66 -21.10 -39.96
N PRO A 758 -12.87 -22.24 -40.65
CA PRO A 758 -13.09 -23.53 -39.99
C PRO A 758 -11.85 -23.92 -39.16
N GLN A 759 -12.02 -24.21 -37.87
CA GLN A 759 -10.96 -24.83 -37.10
C GLN A 759 -10.77 -26.27 -37.59
N VAL A 760 -9.66 -26.52 -38.27
CA VAL A 760 -9.19 -27.89 -38.50
C VAL A 760 -8.97 -28.51 -37.12
N LYS A 761 -9.78 -29.51 -36.77
CA LYS A 761 -9.55 -30.33 -35.57
C LYS A 761 -8.21 -31.04 -35.73
N ILE A 762 -7.15 -30.48 -35.19
CA ILE A 762 -5.92 -31.24 -34.97
C ILE A 762 -6.20 -32.13 -33.76
N GLY A 763 -6.27 -33.45 -34.02
CA GLY A 763 -6.45 -34.47 -32.99
C GLY A 763 -5.39 -34.39 -31.90
N ALA A 764 -5.75 -34.88 -30.72
CA ALA A 764 -4.93 -34.88 -29.52
C ALA A 764 -3.55 -35.54 -29.73
N HIS A 765 -2.56 -34.74 -30.09
CA HIS A 765 -1.16 -35.02 -29.80
C HIS A 765 -0.57 -33.81 -29.09
N ARG A 766 0.11 -34.06 -27.97
CA ARG A 766 0.90 -33.08 -27.23
C ARG A 766 1.79 -32.31 -28.22
N VAL A 767 1.45 -31.07 -28.51
CA VAL A 767 2.39 -30.13 -29.11
C VAL A 767 3.08 -29.41 -27.94
N SER A 768 4.25 -29.91 -27.57
CA SER A 768 5.26 -29.13 -26.88
C SER A 768 5.70 -28.00 -27.81
N VAL A 769 5.13 -26.80 -27.64
CA VAL A 769 5.63 -25.61 -28.34
C VAL A 769 6.87 -25.12 -27.60
N LEU A 770 8.01 -25.74 -27.93
CA LEU A 770 9.32 -25.12 -27.82
C LEU A 770 9.28 -23.84 -28.67
N HIS A 771 9.38 -22.68 -28.03
CA HIS A 771 9.61 -21.42 -28.72
C HIS A 771 11.02 -21.44 -29.32
N GLN A 772 11.13 -21.76 -30.61
CA GLN A 772 12.29 -21.35 -31.40
C GLN A 772 12.12 -19.86 -31.71
N TYR A 773 13.02 -19.05 -31.17
CA TYR A 773 13.26 -17.68 -31.61
C TYR A 773 13.52 -17.67 -33.13
N PRO A 774 13.19 -16.60 -33.86
CA PRO A 774 13.59 -16.49 -35.25
C PRO A 774 15.13 -16.49 -35.32
N GLN A 775 15.68 -17.60 -35.81
CA GLN A 775 17.07 -17.65 -36.26
C GLN A 775 17.18 -16.76 -37.50
N SER A 776 18.05 -15.77 -37.42
CA SER A 776 18.59 -15.11 -38.60
C SER A 776 19.32 -16.16 -39.45
N GLN A 777 18.74 -16.56 -40.58
CA GLN A 777 19.51 -17.28 -41.60
C GLN A 777 20.42 -16.27 -42.29
N GLY A 778 21.72 -16.53 -42.18
CA GLY A 778 22.72 -15.95 -43.07
C GLY A 778 22.85 -16.79 -44.33
N GLU A 779 23.18 -16.13 -45.44
CA GLU A 779 23.80 -16.78 -46.59
C GLU A 779 25.31 -16.60 -46.52
N VAL A 780 25.99 -17.65 -46.97
CA VAL A 780 27.42 -17.96 -46.90
C VAL A 780 28.01 -17.83 -48.30
N GLU A 781 29.29 -17.44 -48.37
CA GLU A 781 30.38 -17.93 -49.24
C GLU A 781 31.35 -16.77 -49.48
N GLY A 782 32.67 -16.86 -49.33
CA GLY A 782 33.61 -17.94 -49.08
C GLY A 782 34.96 -17.51 -49.68
N ARG A 783 36.08 -17.70 -48.95
CA ARG A 783 37.43 -18.11 -49.42
C ARG A 783 38.57 -17.64 -48.51
N GLN A 784 39.18 -18.67 -47.89
CA GLN A 784 40.57 -18.88 -47.48
C GLN A 784 41.63 -17.82 -47.87
N ALA A 785 42.53 -17.45 -46.94
CA ALA A 785 43.83 -18.12 -46.71
C ALA A 785 44.86 -17.22 -45.99
N SER A 786 45.47 -17.77 -44.93
CA SER A 786 46.87 -17.65 -44.47
C SER A 786 47.56 -16.31 -44.08
N LYS A 787 48.23 -16.36 -42.91
CA LYS A 787 49.60 -15.90 -42.55
C LYS A 787 49.94 -14.42 -42.89
N THR A 788 50.53 -13.58 -42.04
CA THR A 788 51.66 -13.73 -41.10
C THR A 788 51.89 -12.37 -40.40
N MET A 789 52.52 -12.40 -39.23
CA MET A 789 53.48 -11.45 -38.63
C MET A 789 53.35 -9.92 -38.82
N ASP A 790 53.23 -9.24 -37.68
CA ASP A 790 54.22 -8.30 -37.11
C ASP A 790 54.57 -7.00 -37.87
N THR A 791 54.25 -5.84 -37.28
CA THR A 791 55.21 -4.83 -36.76
C THR A 791 54.57 -3.44 -36.56
N ARG A 792 54.86 -2.88 -35.38
CA ARG A 792 55.13 -1.46 -35.04
C ARG A 792 54.64 -0.36 -35.99
N SER A 793 53.91 0.63 -35.45
CA SER A 793 54.46 1.93 -35.02
C SER A 793 53.38 3.03 -34.97
N ASP A 794 53.14 3.56 -33.77
CA ASP A 794 52.80 4.99 -33.54
C ASP A 794 53.90 5.88 -34.16
N PRO A 795 53.70 7.18 -34.49
CA PRO A 795 53.00 8.13 -33.62
C PRO A 795 52.31 9.37 -34.26
N LYS A 796 51.60 10.13 -33.41
CA LYS A 796 51.45 11.62 -33.39
C LYS A 796 50.73 12.29 -34.59
N SER A 797 49.68 13.07 -34.32
CA SER A 797 49.75 14.47 -33.84
C SER A 797 48.50 15.31 -34.18
N LYS A 798 48.11 16.13 -33.19
CA LYS A 798 47.63 17.53 -33.28
C LYS A 798 46.18 17.86 -33.69
N ASN A 799 45.52 18.43 -32.68
CA ASN A 799 44.95 19.79 -32.61
C ASN A 799 43.53 20.10 -33.13
N ARG A 800 42.71 20.49 -32.13
CA ARG A 800 41.91 21.72 -32.02
C ARG A 800 40.85 22.00 -33.09
N HIS A 801 39.58 21.94 -32.69
CA HIS A 801 38.89 23.10 -32.12
C HIS A 801 37.76 22.68 -31.18
#